data_AF-A0A428WR87-F1
#
_entry.id   AF-A0A428WR87-F1
#
_cell.length_a   1.000
_cell.length_b   1.000
_cell.length_c   1.000
_cell.angle_alpha   90.00
_cell.angle_beta   90.00
_cell.angle_gamma   90.00
#
_symmetry.space_group_name_H-M   'P 1'
#
loop_
_entity.id
_entity.type
_entity.pdbx_description
1 polymer ?
#
loop_
_entity_poly.entity_id
_entity_poly.type
_entity_poly.pdbx_seq_one_letter_code
_entity_poly.pdbx_strand_id
1 'polypeptide(L)'
;MTETASGPARGSRSKGSKASKGLRIERIHTTPGVHPYDEVVWERRDVVMTNWRDGSVNFEQHGVEFPDFWSVNAVNIVTSKYFRGAVGSPDREYSLKQLIDRVVKTYREAGEEHGYFASPADAEIFEHELAHALLHQIFSFNSPVWFNVGTQQPQQVSACFILSVDDSMESILDWYKEEGMIFKGGSGAGLNLSRIRSSKELLSSGGNASGPVSFMRGADASAGTIKSGGATRRAAKMVVLDVDHPDVEAFIETKVKEEEKVRALRDAGFDMDLGGDDITSVQYQNANNSVRVNDEFMKAVEAGGKFGLRARMTGEVIEEVDAKGLFRKMAEAAWACADPGIQYDDTINHWHTSPESGRISASNPCSEYMHLDNSSCNLASLNLMKFLRDDDRGNQSFDAERFGKVVELVITAMDISICFADFPTRKIGETTRAFRQLGIGYANLGALLMATGHAYDSDGGRALAGAITSLMTGTSYKRSAELAAVVGPYEGYARNTDAHNRVMKQHADANATAKRMDDLDTPVWAAATEAWQDVVRVGAKNGFRNAQASVLAPTGTIGLMMDCDTTGVEPDLALVKYKKLVGGGSMQIVNNTVPKALKRLGYQQEQIEAIVAHIAEHGNVIDAPGLRPQHYEVFDCAMGERSISPMGHVRMMAAAQPFLSGAISKTVNMPESASVEEIEEIYFQGWKLGLKALAIYRDNCKVGQPLSTKKWEEKGKDAAEEEPAAAKVVEYRPVRKRLPKGRPGITTSFTVGGAEGYMTANSYPDDGLGEVFLKMSKQGSTLAGMMDAFSIAVSVGLQYGVPLETYVAKFTNMRFEPAGMTDDPDVRMAQSIVDYIFRRLALDFLPFETRSALGIHSAEERQRHLETGSYEPSDEEMDIESLAQSAPRRTEGSRAPAAQPSQAAEAPAPKEAHSSTELVEMQLGLNADAPLCFSCGTKMRRAGSCYLCEGCGSTSGCS
;
A
#
# COMPACT_ATOMS: atom_id res chain seq x y z
N MET A 1 67.68 30.23 -13.30
CA MET A 1 67.04 30.90 -12.16
C MET A 1 66.35 29.84 -11.34
N THR A 2 66.62 29.86 -10.05
CA THR A 2 66.71 28.73 -9.13
C THR A 2 65.37 28.21 -8.63
N GLU A 3 65.25 26.87 -8.66
CA GLU A 3 64.32 26.06 -7.88
C GLU A 3 64.49 26.32 -6.37
N THR A 4 63.40 26.23 -5.61
CA THR A 4 63.49 25.85 -4.19
C THR A 4 62.19 25.19 -3.75
N ALA A 5 62.30 23.90 -3.44
CA ALA A 5 61.29 23.09 -2.80
C ALA A 5 61.15 23.46 -1.32
N SER A 6 59.91 23.54 -0.83
CA SER A 6 59.59 23.77 0.59
C SER A 6 59.00 22.48 1.15
N GLY A 7 59.81 21.72 1.89
CA GLY A 7 59.36 20.52 2.60
C GLY A 7 58.44 20.81 3.80
N PRO A 8 57.76 19.79 4.35
CA PRO A 8 56.85 19.97 5.47
C PRO A 8 57.65 20.22 6.76
N ALA A 9 57.31 21.31 7.45
CA ALA A 9 57.91 21.68 8.72
C ALA A 9 57.62 20.62 9.79
N ARG A 10 58.65 19.86 10.18
CA ARG A 10 58.66 19.08 11.43
C ARG A 10 58.66 20.06 12.61
N GLY A 11 57.47 20.31 13.17
CA GLY A 11 57.30 20.98 14.45
C GLY A 11 57.95 20.17 15.58
N SER A 12 58.70 20.85 16.44
CA SER A 12 59.51 20.27 17.51
C SER A 12 58.66 19.48 18.51
N ARG A 13 59.13 18.30 18.92
CA ARG A 13 58.58 17.52 20.03
C ARG A 13 58.70 18.30 21.34
N SER A 14 57.62 18.97 21.75
CA SER A 14 57.45 19.37 23.15
C SER A 14 57.13 18.14 23.99
N LYS A 15 57.84 18.02 25.12
CA LYS A 15 57.76 16.93 26.09
C LYS A 15 56.31 16.63 26.52
N GLY A 16 55.97 15.35 26.49
CA GLY A 16 54.78 14.66 27.01
C GLY A 16 53.71 15.50 27.70
N SER A 17 52.65 15.86 26.95
CA SER A 17 51.32 15.96 27.54
C SER A 17 50.72 14.55 27.54
N LYS A 18 50.06 14.16 28.63
CA LYS A 18 49.19 12.97 28.64
C LYS A 18 48.28 13.05 27.41
N ALA A 19 48.13 11.95 26.66
CA ALA A 19 47.14 11.86 25.60
C ALA A 19 45.78 12.27 26.19
N SER A 20 45.16 13.31 25.63
CA SER A 20 43.84 13.78 26.07
C SER A 20 42.85 12.62 25.94
N LYS A 21 42.16 12.26 27.03
CA LYS A 21 41.04 11.32 26.97
C LYS A 21 39.94 11.97 26.12
N GLY A 22 39.60 11.40 24.97
CA GLY A 22 38.58 11.90 24.05
C GLY A 22 38.90 11.58 22.59
N LEU A 23 37.88 11.63 21.74
CA LEU A 23 37.98 11.48 20.30
C LEU A 23 38.51 12.77 19.66
N ARG A 24 39.45 12.64 18.74
CA ARG A 24 39.87 13.72 17.85
C ARG A 24 38.97 13.72 16.63
N ILE A 25 38.40 14.87 16.27
CA ILE A 25 37.49 15.00 15.14
C ILE A 25 38.22 15.70 14.00
N GLU A 26 38.23 15.06 12.83
CA GLU A 26 38.79 15.64 11.61
C GLU A 26 37.69 16.39 10.85
N ARG A 27 38.04 17.55 10.26
CA ARG A 27 37.14 18.26 9.34
C ARG A 27 37.04 17.48 8.03
N ILE A 28 35.83 17.37 7.50
CA ILE A 28 35.50 16.63 6.27
C ILE A 28 35.10 17.61 5.18
N HIS A 29 34.17 18.53 5.50
CA HIS A 29 33.63 19.51 4.55
C HIS A 29 33.91 20.96 4.95
N THR A 30 33.98 21.22 6.25
CA THR A 30 33.89 22.58 6.78
C THR A 30 35.23 23.28 6.79
N THR A 31 35.20 24.60 6.61
CA THR A 31 36.39 25.45 6.66
C THR A 31 36.62 25.99 8.09
N PRO A 32 37.84 25.90 8.66
CA PRO A 32 38.14 26.49 9.96
C PRO A 32 37.77 27.97 10.05
N GLY A 33 37.03 28.37 11.09
CA GLY A 33 36.60 29.76 11.31
C GLY A 33 35.40 30.22 10.49
N VAL A 34 34.80 29.34 9.68
CA VAL A 34 33.58 29.63 8.91
C VAL A 34 32.45 28.72 9.42
N HIS A 35 31.28 29.29 9.71
CA HIS A 35 30.12 28.51 10.08
C HIS A 35 29.43 27.96 8.81
N PRO A 36 28.95 26.71 8.77
CA PRO A 36 28.34 26.13 7.57
C PRO A 36 27.17 26.94 6.97
N TYR A 37 26.42 27.65 7.81
CA TYR A 37 25.31 28.51 7.36
C TYR A 37 25.76 29.74 6.58
N ASP A 38 27.01 30.17 6.73
CA ASP A 38 27.57 31.34 6.05
C ASP A 38 28.07 30.99 4.63
N GLU A 39 28.15 29.70 4.30
CA GLU A 39 28.61 29.19 2.99
C GLU A 39 27.46 29.03 1.97
N VAL A 40 26.22 29.27 2.37
CA VAL A 40 25.02 29.07 1.54
C VAL A 40 24.15 30.32 1.43
N VAL A 41 23.41 30.43 0.34
CA VAL A 41 22.44 31.51 0.13
C VAL A 41 21.09 31.09 0.71
N TRP A 42 20.52 31.95 1.55
CA TRP A 42 19.22 31.72 2.21
C TRP A 42 18.11 32.51 1.54
N GLU A 43 16.96 31.86 1.33
CA GLU A 43 15.77 32.46 0.74
C GLU A 43 14.56 32.24 1.63
N ARG A 44 13.61 33.19 1.56
CA ARG A 44 12.29 33.05 2.18
C ARG A 44 11.28 32.60 1.15
N ARG A 45 10.48 31.59 1.50
CA ARG A 45 9.47 31.00 0.63
C ARG A 45 8.19 30.79 1.43
N ASP A 46 7.06 30.74 0.75
CA ASP A 46 5.78 30.40 1.36
C ASP A 46 5.45 28.93 1.10
N VAL A 47 5.01 28.22 2.13
CA VAL A 47 4.55 26.84 2.03
C VAL A 47 3.03 26.85 2.11
N VAL A 48 2.38 26.49 1.01
CA VAL A 48 0.92 26.34 0.95
C VAL A 48 0.60 24.95 0.40
N MET A 49 -0.05 24.13 1.22
CA MET A 49 -0.49 22.79 0.91
C MET A 49 -2.02 22.73 0.99
N THR A 50 -2.65 22.52 -0.14
CA THR A 50 -4.09 22.28 -0.34
C THR A 50 -4.43 20.80 -0.54
N ASN A 51 -5.68 20.45 -0.24
CA ASN A 51 -6.30 19.18 -0.51
C ASN A 51 -6.61 19.08 -2.00
N TRP A 52 -6.20 17.97 -2.60
CA TRP A 52 -6.45 17.74 -4.02
C TRP A 52 -7.92 17.41 -4.31
N ARG A 53 -8.69 16.90 -3.35
CA ARG A 53 -10.10 16.50 -3.56
C ARG A 53 -11.04 17.69 -3.71
N ASP A 54 -10.80 18.77 -2.96
CA ASP A 54 -11.71 19.91 -2.87
C ASP A 54 -11.01 21.28 -2.97
N GLY A 55 -9.68 21.31 -3.11
CA GLY A 55 -8.88 22.55 -3.20
C GLY A 55 -8.70 23.30 -1.87
N SER A 56 -9.21 22.78 -0.75
CA SER A 56 -9.10 23.44 0.56
C SER A 56 -7.67 23.49 1.07
N VAL A 57 -7.26 24.53 1.79
CA VAL A 57 -5.89 24.60 2.36
C VAL A 57 -5.80 23.63 3.56
N ASN A 58 -4.95 22.60 3.43
CA ASN A 58 -4.64 21.64 4.49
C ASN A 58 -3.61 22.17 5.48
N PHE A 59 -2.63 22.95 4.99
CA PHE A 59 -1.55 23.51 5.78
C PHE A 59 -0.95 24.71 5.05
N GLU A 60 -0.70 25.81 5.76
CA GLU A 60 0.05 26.94 5.22
C GLU A 60 0.98 27.56 6.27
N GLN A 61 2.14 28.01 5.83
CA GLN A 61 3.09 28.79 6.62
C GLN A 61 3.90 29.70 5.69
N HIS A 62 3.82 31.00 5.93
CA HIS A 62 4.49 32.02 5.11
C HIS A 62 5.89 32.37 5.65
N GLY A 63 6.77 32.80 4.75
CA GLY A 63 8.08 33.37 5.07
C GLY A 63 9.07 32.39 5.70
N VAL A 64 8.98 31.09 5.36
CA VAL A 64 9.93 30.09 5.86
C VAL A 64 11.28 30.22 5.18
N GLU A 65 12.37 30.08 5.93
CA GLU A 65 13.74 30.31 5.50
C GLU A 65 14.48 28.98 5.27
N PHE A 66 14.95 28.78 4.05
CA PHE A 66 15.71 27.61 3.60
C PHE A 66 16.85 28.03 2.65
N PRO A 67 17.88 27.20 2.44
CA PRO A 67 18.85 27.43 1.39
C PRO A 67 18.20 27.37 0.00
N ASP A 68 18.73 28.14 -0.94
CA ASP A 68 18.21 28.26 -2.32
C ASP A 68 18.13 26.91 -3.06
N PHE A 69 19.05 25.99 -2.80
CA PHE A 69 19.13 24.68 -3.44
C PHE A 69 18.16 23.63 -2.88
N TRP A 70 17.44 23.90 -1.78
CA TRP A 70 16.45 22.96 -1.26
C TRP A 70 15.21 22.90 -2.17
N SER A 71 14.76 21.70 -2.52
CA SER A 71 13.59 21.53 -3.38
C SER A 71 12.30 21.98 -2.69
N VAL A 72 11.29 22.38 -3.47
CA VAL A 72 9.95 22.71 -2.94
C VAL A 72 9.36 21.53 -2.16
N ASN A 73 9.64 20.30 -2.59
CA ASN A 73 9.15 19.10 -1.90
C ASN A 73 9.77 18.93 -0.51
N ALA A 74 11.09 19.07 -0.41
CA ALA A 74 11.80 18.99 0.85
C ALA A 74 11.37 20.12 1.81
N VAL A 75 11.26 21.35 1.30
CA VAL A 75 10.76 22.52 2.05
C VAL A 75 9.35 22.28 2.61
N ASN A 76 8.43 21.79 1.78
CA ASN A 76 7.06 21.50 2.20
C ASN A 76 7.03 20.44 3.31
N ILE A 77 7.79 19.35 3.15
CA ILE A 77 7.83 18.25 4.12
C ILE A 77 8.42 18.71 5.46
N VAL A 78 9.56 19.41 5.42
CA VAL A 78 10.21 19.90 6.64
C VAL A 78 9.33 20.89 7.37
N THR A 79 8.75 21.84 6.64
CA THR A 79 7.87 22.85 7.23
C THR A 79 6.63 22.21 7.83
N SER A 80 5.93 21.35 7.11
CA SER A 80 4.66 20.79 7.59
C SER A 80 4.84 19.76 8.71
N LYS A 81 5.96 19.03 8.75
CA LYS A 81 6.16 17.92 9.69
C LYS A 81 7.15 18.21 10.80
N TYR A 82 8.29 18.84 10.52
CA TYR A 82 9.44 18.90 11.44
C TYR A 82 9.58 20.23 12.16
N PHE A 83 9.09 21.33 11.60
CA PHE A 83 9.04 22.60 12.33
C PHE A 83 8.14 22.48 13.55
N ARG A 84 8.65 22.92 14.70
CA ARG A 84 8.00 22.86 16.01
C ARG A 84 7.23 24.15 16.30
N GLY A 85 6.24 24.07 17.19
CA GLY A 85 5.33 25.18 17.54
C GLY A 85 4.02 25.13 16.75
N ALA A 86 2.95 25.71 17.30
CA ALA A 86 1.67 25.79 16.61
C ALA A 86 1.76 26.80 15.46
N VAL A 87 1.15 26.51 14.30
CA VAL A 87 1.11 27.45 13.18
C VAL A 87 0.46 28.77 13.64
N GLY A 88 1.08 29.90 13.28
CA GLY A 88 0.65 31.23 13.73
C GLY A 88 1.09 31.64 15.14
N SER A 89 1.71 30.74 15.91
CA SER A 89 2.29 31.10 17.21
C SER A 89 3.69 31.70 17.07
N PRO A 90 4.12 32.60 17.97
CA PRO A 90 5.49 33.15 17.96
C PRO A 90 6.58 32.09 18.12
N ASP A 91 6.24 30.97 18.77
CA ASP A 91 7.17 29.86 19.04
C ASP A 91 7.30 28.89 17.84
N ARG A 92 6.64 29.19 16.71
CA ARG A 92 6.73 28.38 15.49
C ARG A 92 8.10 28.55 14.85
N GLU A 93 8.81 27.44 14.66
CA GLU A 93 10.02 27.40 13.85
C GLU A 93 9.69 27.82 12.42
N TYR A 94 10.51 28.70 11.86
CA TYR A 94 10.35 29.24 10.51
C TYR A 94 11.62 29.11 9.67
N SER A 95 12.77 28.75 10.25
CA SER A 95 14.04 28.59 9.53
C SER A 95 14.61 27.20 9.74
N LEU A 96 15.18 26.62 8.67
CA LEU A 96 15.93 25.36 8.76
C LEU A 96 17.11 25.47 9.74
N LYS A 97 17.71 26.66 9.92
CA LYS A 97 18.76 26.90 10.92
C LYS A 97 18.30 26.55 12.33
N GLN A 98 17.07 26.95 12.68
CA GLN A 98 16.51 26.69 14.01
C GLN A 98 16.34 25.19 14.25
N LEU A 99 15.82 24.48 13.25
CA LEU A 99 15.65 23.02 13.29
C LEU A 99 17.01 22.30 13.43
N ILE A 100 18.00 22.65 12.61
CA ILE A 100 19.33 22.03 12.66
C ILE A 100 20.03 22.36 13.98
N ASP A 101 20.06 23.63 14.40
CA ASP A 101 20.71 24.04 15.66
C ASP A 101 20.11 23.35 16.86
N ARG A 102 18.78 23.23 16.91
CA ARG A 102 18.08 22.55 17.98
C ARG A 102 18.56 21.10 18.13
N VAL A 103 18.80 20.40 17.03
CA VAL A 103 19.31 19.03 17.06
C VAL A 103 20.81 19.01 17.35
N VAL A 104 21.61 19.69 16.52
CA VAL A 104 23.08 19.60 16.54
C VAL A 104 23.66 20.10 17.87
N LYS A 105 23.15 21.21 18.43
CA LYS A 105 23.67 21.75 19.69
C LYS A 105 23.39 20.82 20.86
N THR A 106 22.23 20.17 20.93
CA THR A 106 21.95 19.14 21.94
C THR A 106 22.92 17.96 21.83
N TYR A 107 23.25 17.53 20.61
CA TYR A 107 24.25 16.47 20.41
C TYR A 107 25.66 16.93 20.82
N ARG A 108 26.05 18.16 20.49
CA ARG A 108 27.35 18.70 20.92
C ARG A 108 27.43 18.77 22.45
N GLU A 109 26.44 19.39 23.10
CA GLU A 109 26.39 19.57 24.55
C GLU A 109 26.51 18.21 25.27
N ALA A 110 25.73 17.21 24.83
CA ALA A 110 25.82 15.86 25.38
C ALA A 110 27.18 15.18 25.09
N GLY A 111 27.76 15.40 23.92
CA GLY A 111 29.09 14.88 23.59
C GLY A 111 30.18 15.48 24.48
N GLU A 112 30.09 16.78 24.82
CA GLU A 112 30.97 17.46 25.76
C GLU A 112 30.75 16.93 27.20
N GLU A 113 29.50 16.86 27.66
CA GLU A 113 29.13 16.39 29.01
C GLU A 113 29.62 14.95 29.27
N HIS A 114 29.45 14.07 28.29
CA HIS A 114 29.79 12.65 28.42
C HIS A 114 31.24 12.33 27.96
N GLY A 115 32.06 13.32 27.67
CA GLY A 115 33.50 13.16 27.43
C GLY A 115 33.85 12.48 26.10
N TYR A 116 33.02 12.66 25.06
CA TYR A 116 33.32 12.12 23.73
C TYR A 116 34.48 12.86 23.07
N PHE A 117 34.63 14.17 23.28
CA PHE A 117 35.60 14.99 22.56
C PHE A 117 36.91 15.20 23.33
N ALA A 118 38.03 15.16 22.63
CA ALA A 118 39.36 15.38 23.21
C ALA A 118 39.63 16.85 23.58
N SER A 119 38.92 17.79 22.96
CA SER A 119 39.05 19.23 23.22
C SER A 119 37.80 19.99 22.77
N PRO A 120 37.60 21.24 23.23
CA PRO A 120 36.50 22.09 22.74
C PRO A 120 36.55 22.32 21.22
N ALA A 121 37.75 22.36 20.63
CA ALA A 121 37.90 22.48 19.17
C ALA A 121 37.37 21.24 18.44
N ASP A 122 37.53 20.04 19.02
CA ASP A 122 36.97 18.80 18.46
C ASP A 122 35.43 18.82 18.52
N ALA A 123 34.85 19.38 19.59
CA ALA A 123 33.40 19.55 19.74
C ALA A 123 32.83 20.57 18.73
N GLU A 124 33.53 21.68 18.49
CA GLU A 124 33.17 22.67 17.47
C GLU A 124 33.25 22.07 16.05
N ILE A 125 34.31 21.31 15.74
CA ILE A 125 34.42 20.60 14.47
C ILE A 125 33.24 19.65 14.29
N PHE A 126 32.90 18.87 15.33
CA PHE A 126 31.76 17.97 15.29
C PHE A 126 30.44 18.70 15.02
N GLU A 127 30.16 19.82 15.71
CA GLU A 127 28.97 20.65 15.46
C GLU A 127 28.92 21.13 14.02
N HIS A 128 30.02 21.71 13.51
CA HIS A 128 30.06 22.26 12.16
C HIS A 128 29.89 21.17 11.10
N GLU A 129 30.58 20.03 11.24
CA GLU A 129 30.46 18.92 10.28
C GLU A 129 29.06 18.30 10.30
N LEU A 130 28.45 18.15 11.48
CA LEU A 130 27.10 17.62 11.61
C LEU A 130 26.07 18.58 11.01
N ALA A 131 26.19 19.88 11.28
CA ALA A 131 25.34 20.91 10.70
C ALA A 131 25.47 20.96 9.18
N HIS A 132 26.70 20.94 8.64
CA HIS A 132 26.95 20.90 7.20
C HIS A 132 26.30 19.67 6.56
N ALA A 133 26.52 18.48 7.14
CA ALA A 133 26.02 17.24 6.57
C ALA A 133 24.48 17.15 6.55
N LEU A 134 23.80 17.72 7.56
CA LEU A 134 22.34 17.84 7.59
C LEU A 134 21.84 18.93 6.60
N LEU A 135 22.50 20.09 6.56
CA LEU A 135 22.16 21.21 5.68
C LEU A 135 22.21 20.84 4.19
N HIS A 136 23.22 20.08 3.79
CA HIS A 136 23.43 19.64 2.41
C HIS A 136 22.77 18.31 2.06
N GLN A 137 21.90 17.79 2.94
CA GLN A 137 21.17 16.53 2.77
C GLN A 137 22.11 15.34 2.47
N ILE A 138 23.28 15.30 3.11
CA ILE A 138 24.26 14.19 3.01
C ILE A 138 23.73 12.95 3.74
N PHE A 139 23.09 13.17 4.87
CA PHE A 139 22.38 12.14 5.62
C PHE A 139 21.22 12.78 6.38
N SER A 140 20.34 11.96 6.94
CA SER A 140 19.31 12.38 7.88
C SER A 140 19.17 11.39 9.01
N PHE A 141 18.93 11.88 10.22
CA PHE A 141 18.37 11.07 11.29
C PHE A 141 16.94 10.65 10.97
N ASN A 142 16.43 9.65 11.69
CA ASN A 142 15.01 9.30 11.67
C ASN A 142 14.10 10.44 12.15
N SER A 143 12.82 10.35 11.81
CA SER A 143 11.84 11.39 12.15
C SER A 143 11.74 11.76 13.64
N PRO A 144 11.78 10.81 14.61
CA PRO A 144 11.72 11.15 16.03
C PRO A 144 12.81 12.13 16.50
N VAL A 145 14.03 12.04 15.96
CA VAL A 145 15.10 13.01 16.29
C VAL A 145 14.66 14.44 15.94
N TRP A 146 14.13 14.64 14.74
CA TRP A 146 13.66 15.95 14.28
C TRP A 146 12.46 16.48 15.09
N PHE A 147 11.56 15.58 15.51
CA PHE A 147 10.36 15.96 16.28
C PHE A 147 10.68 16.37 17.73
N ASN A 148 11.62 15.68 18.37
CA ASN A 148 11.72 15.69 19.83
C ASN A 148 13.00 16.32 20.37
N VAL A 149 14.12 16.20 19.64
CA VAL A 149 15.42 16.61 20.19
C VAL A 149 15.48 18.12 20.40
N GLY A 150 16.03 18.56 21.53
CA GLY A 150 16.16 19.97 21.89
C GLY A 150 14.82 20.66 22.19
N THR A 151 13.76 19.90 22.51
CA THR A 151 12.46 20.43 22.92
C THR A 151 12.19 20.22 24.41
N GLN A 152 11.08 20.78 24.92
CA GLN A 152 10.60 20.56 26.30
C GLN A 152 9.90 19.20 26.50
N GLN A 153 9.66 18.45 25.42
CA GLN A 153 9.08 17.11 25.49
C GLN A 153 10.20 16.08 25.73
N PRO A 154 9.85 14.85 26.17
CA PRO A 154 10.83 13.78 26.27
C PRO A 154 11.64 13.62 24.98
N GLN A 155 12.96 13.55 25.13
CA GLN A 155 13.97 13.56 24.07
C GLN A 155 14.04 12.19 23.37
N GLN A 156 12.93 11.71 22.82
CA GLN A 156 12.86 10.39 22.19
C GLN A 156 13.54 10.41 20.81
N VAL A 157 14.63 9.64 20.68
CA VAL A 157 15.42 9.50 19.44
C VAL A 157 15.13 8.20 18.67
N SER A 158 14.52 7.21 19.31
CA SER A 158 14.27 5.89 18.71
C SER A 158 12.97 5.85 17.90
N ALA A 159 13.05 5.31 16.68
CA ALA A 159 11.89 5.06 15.81
C ALA A 159 11.33 3.64 15.95
N CYS A 160 12.18 2.70 16.38
CA CYS A 160 11.91 1.28 16.34
C CYS A 160 12.03 0.70 17.73
N PHE A 161 11.02 -0.06 18.15
CA PHE A 161 10.97 -0.73 19.44
C PHE A 161 10.65 -2.22 19.25
N ILE A 162 11.22 -3.05 20.11
CA ILE A 162 10.85 -4.46 20.25
C ILE A 162 10.37 -4.66 21.68
N LEU A 163 9.22 -5.30 21.85
CA LEU A 163 8.60 -5.61 23.13
C LEU A 163 8.59 -7.12 23.37
N SER A 164 8.49 -7.51 24.64
CA SER A 164 8.15 -8.87 25.04
C SER A 164 6.73 -8.94 25.57
N VAL A 165 6.07 -10.08 25.36
CA VAL A 165 4.86 -10.45 26.09
C VAL A 165 5.04 -11.86 26.66
N ASP A 166 4.60 -12.07 27.90
CA ASP A 166 4.60 -13.36 28.58
C ASP A 166 3.16 -13.89 28.71
N ASP A 167 3.02 -15.18 29.01
CA ASP A 167 1.72 -15.86 29.11
C ASP A 167 0.99 -15.57 30.43
N SER A 168 0.68 -14.30 30.66
CA SER A 168 -0.13 -13.83 31.78
C SER A 168 -1.00 -12.64 31.38
N MET A 169 -2.18 -12.51 31.99
CA MET A 169 -3.07 -11.39 31.69
C MET A 169 -2.42 -10.03 32.03
N GLU A 170 -1.63 -9.97 33.09
CA GLU A 170 -0.88 -8.75 33.46
C GLU A 170 0.10 -8.35 32.36
N SER A 171 0.91 -9.30 31.86
CA SER A 171 1.87 -9.03 30.77
C SER A 171 1.17 -8.62 29.47
N ILE A 172 0.05 -9.26 29.12
CA ILE A 172 -0.74 -8.94 27.92
C ILE A 172 -1.35 -7.54 28.01
N LEU A 173 -1.87 -7.13 29.17
CA LEU A 173 -2.43 -5.80 29.36
C LEU A 173 -1.33 -4.72 29.43
N ASP A 174 -0.19 -5.05 30.04
CA ASP A 174 1.00 -4.18 30.01
C ASP A 174 1.48 -3.96 28.58
N TRP A 175 1.48 -4.99 27.73
CA TRP A 175 1.81 -4.83 26.31
C TRP A 175 0.94 -3.76 25.63
N TYR A 176 -0.39 -3.77 25.85
CA TYR A 176 -1.29 -2.77 25.25
C TYR A 176 -0.95 -1.34 25.71
N LYS A 177 -0.63 -1.21 27.00
CA LYS A 177 -0.23 0.07 27.61
C LYS A 177 1.10 0.55 27.05
N GLU A 178 2.12 -0.31 27.00
CA GLU A 178 3.45 0.02 26.51
C GLU A 178 3.43 0.41 25.03
N GLU A 179 2.71 -0.33 24.19
CA GLU A 179 2.48 0.05 22.79
C GLU A 179 1.78 1.39 22.65
N GLY A 180 0.71 1.64 23.43
CA GLY A 180 0.01 2.91 23.38
C GLY A 180 0.90 4.11 23.70
N MET A 181 1.84 3.95 24.65
CA MET A 181 2.83 4.97 24.97
C MET A 181 3.86 5.18 23.85
N ILE A 182 4.30 4.10 23.19
CA ILE A 182 5.21 4.18 22.04
C ILE A 182 4.52 4.88 20.85
N PHE A 183 3.27 4.53 20.56
CA PHE A 183 2.52 5.11 19.46
C PHE A 183 2.27 6.61 19.68
N LYS A 184 1.99 7.03 20.93
CA LYS A 184 1.89 8.44 21.31
C LYS A 184 3.15 9.23 20.96
N GLY A 185 4.33 8.64 21.18
CA GLY A 185 5.64 9.20 20.81
C GLY A 185 5.93 9.21 19.30
N GLY A 186 5.00 8.74 18.47
CA GLY A 186 5.14 8.71 17.02
C GLY A 186 6.08 7.62 16.53
N SER A 187 6.29 6.53 17.28
CA SER A 187 7.15 5.41 16.87
C SER A 187 6.38 4.12 16.75
N GLY A 188 7.02 3.07 16.24
CA GLY A 188 6.39 1.75 16.05
C GLY A 188 7.08 0.64 16.85
N ALA A 189 6.31 -0.39 17.19
CA ALA A 189 6.75 -1.50 18.04
C ALA A 189 6.50 -2.85 17.38
N GLY A 190 7.36 -3.83 17.63
CA GLY A 190 7.10 -5.21 17.25
C GLY A 190 7.30 -6.18 18.40
N LEU A 191 6.66 -7.34 18.32
CA LEU A 191 6.77 -8.39 19.32
C LEU A 191 6.46 -9.76 18.74
N ASN A 192 6.87 -10.80 19.45
CA ASN A 192 6.54 -12.18 19.16
C ASN A 192 5.50 -12.70 20.18
N LEU A 193 4.36 -13.18 19.68
CA LEU A 193 3.27 -13.68 20.53
C LEU A 193 3.42 -15.15 20.93
N SER A 194 4.47 -15.82 20.47
CA SER A 194 4.63 -17.28 20.63
C SER A 194 4.86 -17.74 22.06
N ARG A 195 5.11 -16.82 23.00
CA ARG A 195 5.13 -17.13 24.43
C ARG A 195 3.73 -17.36 25.00
N ILE A 196 2.70 -16.75 24.43
CA ILE A 196 1.31 -16.91 24.86
C ILE A 196 0.85 -18.32 24.46
N ARG A 197 0.18 -19.02 25.39
CA ARG A 197 -0.34 -20.37 25.11
C ARG A 197 -1.36 -20.35 23.98
N SER A 198 -1.42 -21.45 23.23
CA SER A 198 -2.35 -21.59 22.11
C SER A 198 -3.80 -21.74 22.55
N SER A 199 -4.73 -21.47 21.63
CA SER A 199 -6.17 -21.70 21.83
C SER A 199 -6.54 -23.18 22.05
N LYS A 200 -5.61 -24.09 21.75
CA LYS A 200 -5.72 -25.54 21.95
C LYS A 200 -5.24 -25.99 23.33
N GLU A 201 -4.66 -25.10 24.12
CA GLU A 201 -4.15 -25.40 25.47
C GLU A 201 -5.17 -25.01 26.57
N LEU A 202 -5.19 -25.78 27.66
CA LEU A 202 -6.11 -25.59 28.78
C LEU A 202 -5.67 -24.47 29.73
N LEU A 203 -6.65 -23.81 30.33
CA LEU A 203 -6.45 -22.89 31.47
C LEU A 203 -6.46 -23.65 32.79
N SER A 204 -5.75 -23.13 33.79
CA SER A 204 -5.73 -23.70 35.15
C SER A 204 -7.11 -23.69 35.83
N SER A 205 -7.99 -22.77 35.45
CA SER A 205 -9.38 -22.66 35.90
C SER A 205 -10.37 -23.58 35.17
N GLY A 206 -9.90 -24.34 34.16
CA GLY A 206 -10.76 -25.06 33.21
C GLY A 206 -11.13 -24.22 31.97
N GLY A 207 -11.44 -24.92 30.87
CA GLY A 207 -11.69 -24.32 29.55
C GLY A 207 -10.42 -24.14 28.70
N ASN A 208 -10.62 -23.83 27.42
CA ASN A 208 -9.54 -23.53 26.48
C ASN A 208 -9.09 -22.08 26.59
N ALA A 209 -7.81 -21.82 26.37
CA ALA A 209 -7.30 -20.45 26.29
C ALA A 209 -7.82 -19.72 25.04
N SER A 210 -7.79 -18.39 25.05
CA SER A 210 -8.20 -17.58 23.89
C SER A 210 -7.19 -17.62 22.74
N GLY A 211 -5.92 -17.94 23.03
CA GLY A 211 -4.82 -17.93 22.06
C GLY A 211 -4.32 -16.52 21.67
N PRO A 212 -3.11 -16.41 21.11
CA PRO A 212 -2.50 -15.14 20.71
C PRO A 212 -3.29 -14.35 19.66
N VAL A 213 -3.96 -15.02 18.72
CA VAL A 213 -4.72 -14.37 17.63
C VAL A 213 -5.91 -13.54 18.17
N SER A 214 -6.50 -13.98 19.28
CA SER A 214 -7.57 -13.24 19.96
C SER A 214 -7.04 -11.96 20.61
N PHE A 215 -5.93 -12.04 21.35
CA PHE A 215 -5.30 -10.86 21.96
C PHE A 215 -4.77 -9.88 20.91
N MET A 216 -4.22 -10.38 19.80
CA MET A 216 -3.82 -9.55 18.66
C MET A 216 -4.97 -8.65 18.17
N ARG A 217 -6.21 -9.14 18.17
CA ARG A 217 -7.39 -8.36 17.78
C ARG A 217 -7.63 -7.16 18.69
N GLY A 218 -7.49 -7.37 20.00
CA GLY A 218 -7.64 -6.31 21.00
C GLY A 218 -6.53 -5.25 20.88
N ALA A 219 -5.29 -5.70 20.68
CA ALA A 219 -4.15 -4.81 20.46
C ALA A 219 -4.31 -3.97 19.18
N ASP A 220 -4.79 -4.58 18.09
CA ASP A 220 -5.04 -3.88 16.82
C ASP A 220 -6.11 -2.79 16.96
N ALA A 221 -7.22 -3.10 17.65
CA ALA A 221 -8.26 -2.11 17.94
C ALA A 221 -7.72 -0.94 18.77
N SER A 222 -6.90 -1.23 19.80
CA SER A 222 -6.22 -0.19 20.59
C SER A 222 -5.35 0.70 19.71
N ALA A 223 -4.52 0.11 18.85
CA ALA A 223 -3.66 0.84 17.93
C ALA A 223 -4.45 1.76 16.98
N GLY A 224 -5.59 1.29 16.45
CA GLY A 224 -6.46 2.07 15.56
C GLY A 224 -7.07 3.33 16.20
N THR A 225 -7.18 3.37 17.53
CA THR A 225 -7.71 4.54 18.26
C THR A 225 -6.67 5.63 18.53
N ILE A 226 -5.38 5.31 18.46
CA ILE A 226 -4.30 6.22 18.87
C ILE A 226 -3.73 6.94 17.63
N LYS A 227 -3.90 8.27 17.59
CA LYS A 227 -3.27 9.15 16.59
C LYS A 227 -2.15 9.95 17.27
N SER A 228 -0.96 9.98 16.69
CA SER A 228 0.18 10.76 17.23
C SER A 228 0.52 12.00 16.42
N GLY A 229 1.17 12.97 17.08
CA GLY A 229 1.82 14.11 16.42
C GLY A 229 0.91 15.07 15.63
N GLY A 230 -0.28 15.39 16.12
CA GLY A 230 -1.17 16.35 15.43
C GLY A 230 -1.82 15.78 14.17
N ALA A 231 -2.42 14.59 14.27
CA ALA A 231 -3.22 13.92 13.23
C ALA A 231 -2.49 13.34 12.01
N THR A 232 -1.14 13.28 11.98
CA THR A 232 -0.41 12.92 10.75
C THR A 232 0.27 11.53 10.71
N ARG A 233 0.36 10.77 11.82
CA ARG A 233 0.98 9.42 11.82
C ARG A 233 0.07 8.35 12.46
N ARG A 234 -0.24 7.29 11.70
CA ARG A 234 -0.92 6.08 12.19
C ARG A 234 0.04 5.21 13.01
N ALA A 235 -0.49 4.48 13.99
CA ALA A 235 0.26 3.45 14.70
C ALA A 235 0.80 2.41 13.71
N ALA A 236 2.02 1.93 13.94
CA ALA A 236 2.66 0.91 13.13
C ALA A 236 3.19 -0.19 14.05
N LYS A 237 2.72 -1.43 13.85
CA LYS A 237 3.15 -2.57 14.66
C LYS A 237 3.60 -3.76 13.81
N MET A 238 4.52 -4.57 14.34
CA MET A 238 4.84 -5.91 13.83
C MET A 238 4.32 -6.95 14.81
N VAL A 239 3.66 -7.98 14.30
CA VAL A 239 3.29 -9.15 15.09
C VAL A 239 3.94 -10.39 14.48
N VAL A 240 4.70 -11.09 15.29
CA VAL A 240 5.40 -12.32 14.91
C VAL A 240 4.76 -13.53 15.61
N LEU A 241 4.62 -14.63 14.89
CA LEU A 241 4.29 -15.93 15.45
C LEU A 241 5.23 -17.01 14.87
N ASP A 242 5.75 -17.87 15.73
CA ASP A 242 6.67 -18.94 15.37
C ASP A 242 5.91 -20.05 14.64
N VAL A 243 6.55 -20.65 13.65
CA VAL A 243 5.92 -21.61 12.73
C VAL A 243 5.42 -22.89 13.43
N ASP A 244 5.98 -23.23 14.59
CA ASP A 244 5.57 -24.38 15.41
C ASP A 244 4.45 -24.05 16.39
N HIS A 245 3.92 -22.81 16.38
CA HIS A 245 2.82 -22.44 17.27
C HIS A 245 1.52 -23.13 16.82
N PRO A 246 0.73 -23.75 17.72
CA PRO A 246 -0.48 -24.49 17.32
C PRO A 246 -1.60 -23.66 16.68
N ASP A 247 -1.56 -22.33 16.83
CA ASP A 247 -2.46 -21.36 16.17
C ASP A 247 -1.85 -20.71 14.90
N VAL A 248 -0.74 -21.24 14.36
CA VAL A 248 -0.04 -20.64 13.20
C VAL A 248 -0.94 -20.50 11.97
N GLU A 249 -1.78 -21.49 11.66
CA GLU A 249 -2.70 -21.41 10.52
C GLU A 249 -3.75 -20.32 10.71
N ALA A 250 -4.31 -20.21 11.91
CA ALA A 250 -5.27 -19.16 12.24
C ALA A 250 -4.64 -17.77 12.11
N PHE A 251 -3.36 -17.64 12.50
CA PHE A 251 -2.59 -16.42 12.33
C PHE A 251 -2.37 -16.05 10.86
N ILE A 252 -1.97 -17.02 10.01
CA ILE A 252 -1.77 -16.84 8.56
C ILE A 252 -3.07 -16.37 7.89
N GLU A 253 -4.21 -16.95 8.25
CA GLU A 253 -5.51 -16.67 7.60
C GLU A 253 -6.16 -15.34 8.05
N THR A 254 -5.70 -14.72 9.15
CA THR A 254 -6.38 -13.56 9.75
C THR A 254 -6.65 -12.43 8.77
N LYS A 255 -5.61 -11.98 8.06
CA LYS A 255 -5.71 -10.85 7.12
C LYS A 255 -6.36 -11.23 5.79
N VAL A 256 -6.27 -12.49 5.38
CA VAL A 256 -6.96 -12.97 4.17
C VAL A 256 -8.47 -12.79 4.33
N LYS A 257 -9.03 -13.25 5.46
CA LYS A 257 -10.45 -13.13 5.78
C LYS A 257 -10.90 -11.66 5.89
N GLU A 258 -10.07 -10.80 6.47
CA GLU A 258 -10.38 -9.37 6.55
C GLU A 258 -10.30 -8.69 5.18
N GLU A 259 -9.37 -9.06 4.29
CA GLU A 259 -9.32 -8.53 2.92
C GLU A 259 -10.53 -8.98 2.07
N GLU A 260 -10.99 -10.22 2.23
CA GLU A 260 -12.24 -10.69 1.63
C GLU A 260 -13.44 -9.87 2.11
N LYS A 261 -13.49 -9.56 3.42
CA LYS A 261 -14.49 -8.68 4.00
C LYS A 261 -14.40 -7.25 3.44
N VAL A 262 -13.19 -6.71 3.26
CA VAL A 262 -12.96 -5.39 2.64
C VAL A 262 -13.53 -5.35 1.21
N ARG A 263 -13.26 -6.39 0.41
CA ARG A 263 -13.80 -6.51 -0.96
C ARG A 263 -15.33 -6.57 -0.96
N ALA A 264 -15.92 -7.41 -0.10
CA ALA A 264 -17.37 -7.52 0.02
C ALA A 264 -18.04 -6.21 0.45
N LEU A 265 -17.44 -5.47 1.40
CA LEU A 265 -17.94 -4.16 1.84
C LEU A 265 -17.81 -3.10 0.74
N ARG A 266 -16.69 -3.05 0.04
CA ARG A 266 -16.53 -2.16 -1.14
C ARG A 266 -17.61 -2.44 -2.18
N ASP A 267 -17.85 -3.70 -2.50
CA ASP A 267 -18.82 -4.10 -3.52
C ASP A 267 -20.28 -3.80 -3.07
N ALA A 268 -20.51 -3.71 -1.77
CA ALA A 268 -21.75 -3.23 -1.17
C ALA A 268 -21.88 -1.69 -1.11
N GLY A 269 -20.85 -0.94 -1.53
CA GLY A 269 -20.86 0.52 -1.63
C GLY A 269 -20.24 1.28 -0.45
N PHE A 270 -19.56 0.60 0.48
CA PHE A 270 -18.83 1.24 1.58
C PHE A 270 -17.50 1.84 1.10
N ASP A 271 -17.04 2.94 1.71
CA ASP A 271 -15.77 3.59 1.40
C ASP A 271 -14.60 2.85 2.06
N MET A 272 -14.15 1.82 1.36
CA MET A 272 -13.04 0.95 1.77
C MET A 272 -11.68 1.38 1.20
N ASP A 273 -11.57 2.58 0.63
CA ASP A 273 -10.30 3.11 0.13
C ASP A 273 -9.37 3.53 1.30
N LEU A 274 -8.10 3.80 0.99
CA LEU A 274 -7.13 4.28 1.97
C LEU A 274 -7.56 5.64 2.55
N GLY A 275 -8.02 5.59 3.80
CA GLY A 275 -8.52 6.77 4.51
C GLY A 275 -10.01 7.03 4.30
N GLY A 276 -10.74 6.10 3.68
CA GLY A 276 -12.20 6.07 3.70
C GLY A 276 -12.73 5.85 5.12
N ASP A 277 -13.95 6.29 5.39
CA ASP A 277 -14.52 6.25 6.73
C ASP A 277 -14.81 4.80 7.20
N ASP A 278 -15.17 3.91 6.28
CA ASP A 278 -15.63 2.56 6.57
C ASP A 278 -14.49 1.54 6.76
N ILE A 279 -13.26 1.85 6.31
CA ILE A 279 -12.09 0.97 6.48
C ILE A 279 -11.77 0.69 7.96
N THR A 280 -12.22 1.57 8.86
CA THR A 280 -12.03 1.45 10.30
C THR A 280 -12.84 0.31 10.94
N SER A 281 -13.80 -0.27 10.21
CA SER A 281 -14.64 -1.39 10.65
C SER A 281 -13.99 -2.79 10.49
N VAL A 282 -12.80 -2.83 9.90
CA VAL A 282 -12.04 -4.05 9.57
C VAL A 282 -10.88 -4.22 10.56
N GLN A 283 -10.60 -5.46 10.93
CA GLN A 283 -9.60 -5.79 11.95
C GLN A 283 -8.22 -6.08 11.35
N TYR A 284 -7.20 -6.08 12.20
CA TYR A 284 -5.82 -6.47 11.90
C TYR A 284 -5.12 -5.58 10.85
N GLN A 285 -5.63 -4.37 10.61
CA GLN A 285 -5.11 -3.46 9.58
C GLN A 285 -3.93 -2.62 10.05
N ASN A 286 -3.70 -2.50 11.37
CA ASN A 286 -2.64 -1.65 11.92
C ASN A 286 -1.32 -2.41 12.13
N ALA A 287 -1.34 -3.74 12.00
CA ALA A 287 -0.19 -4.62 12.14
C ALA A 287 0.36 -5.07 10.79
N ASN A 288 1.67 -5.23 10.68
CA ASN A 288 2.31 -6.15 9.74
C ASN A 288 2.44 -7.50 10.44
N ASN A 289 2.11 -8.59 9.74
CA ASN A 289 2.21 -9.94 10.30
C ASN A 289 3.41 -10.65 9.68
N SER A 290 4.16 -11.40 10.49
CA SER A 290 5.23 -12.27 9.99
C SER A 290 5.23 -13.62 10.69
N VAL A 291 5.42 -14.69 9.92
CA VAL A 291 5.69 -16.01 10.48
C VAL A 291 7.20 -16.17 10.63
N ARG A 292 7.63 -16.63 11.81
CA ARG A 292 9.04 -16.89 12.11
C ARG A 292 9.33 -18.38 11.92
N VAL A 293 10.05 -18.69 10.86
CA VAL A 293 10.39 -20.07 10.47
C VAL A 293 11.78 -20.44 10.97
N ASN A 294 11.94 -21.68 11.40
CA ASN A 294 13.23 -22.24 11.80
C ASN A 294 13.76 -23.22 10.75
N ASP A 295 15.03 -23.59 10.89
CA ASP A 295 15.74 -24.51 10.00
C ASP A 295 15.12 -25.91 10.00
N GLU A 296 14.53 -26.35 11.11
CA GLU A 296 13.81 -27.64 11.22
C GLU A 296 12.63 -27.66 10.23
N PHE A 297 11.80 -26.61 10.26
CA PHE A 297 10.68 -26.44 9.35
C PHE A 297 11.13 -26.32 7.90
N MET A 298 12.11 -25.46 7.60
CA MET A 298 12.55 -25.26 6.21
C MET A 298 13.17 -26.53 5.61
N LYS A 299 13.88 -27.33 6.40
CA LYS A 299 14.38 -28.65 5.97
C LYS A 299 13.25 -29.66 5.77
N ALA A 300 12.19 -29.61 6.59
CA ALA A 300 11.00 -30.44 6.38
C ALA A 300 10.25 -30.03 5.11
N VAL A 301 10.15 -28.74 4.79
CA VAL A 301 9.62 -28.23 3.51
C VAL A 301 10.45 -28.78 2.34
N GLU A 302 11.78 -28.66 2.39
CA GLU A 302 12.67 -29.16 1.34
C GLU A 302 12.52 -30.69 1.13
N ALA A 303 12.47 -31.45 2.22
CA ALA A 303 12.35 -32.91 2.19
C ALA A 303 10.93 -33.44 1.89
N GLY A 304 9.90 -32.60 1.96
CA GLY A 304 8.50 -33.03 1.86
C GLY A 304 8.04 -33.86 3.06
N GLY A 305 8.43 -33.45 4.27
CA GLY A 305 8.12 -34.14 5.53
C GLY A 305 6.97 -33.51 6.32
N LYS A 306 6.69 -34.13 7.47
CA LYS A 306 5.78 -33.56 8.48
C LYS A 306 6.53 -32.62 9.43
N PHE A 307 5.78 -31.74 10.08
CA PHE A 307 6.27 -30.82 11.10
C PHE A 307 5.32 -30.78 12.31
N GLY A 308 5.88 -30.76 13.52
CA GLY A 308 5.09 -30.80 14.75
C GLY A 308 4.81 -29.41 15.32
N LEU A 309 3.54 -29.12 15.61
CA LEU A 309 3.10 -27.93 16.33
C LEU A 309 3.15 -28.18 17.84
N ARG A 310 3.83 -27.31 18.58
CA ARG A 310 4.26 -27.56 19.96
C ARG A 310 3.52 -26.68 20.96
N ALA A 311 2.89 -27.29 21.95
CA ALA A 311 2.28 -26.58 23.07
C ALA A 311 3.31 -25.72 23.82
N ARG A 312 2.94 -24.50 24.20
CA ARG A 312 3.89 -23.55 24.82
C ARG A 312 4.16 -23.87 26.29
N MET A 313 3.20 -24.50 26.96
CA MET A 313 3.35 -24.86 28.38
C MET A 313 4.16 -26.15 28.59
N THR A 314 4.07 -27.12 27.69
CA THR A 314 4.70 -28.45 27.85
C THR A 314 5.81 -28.76 26.85
N GLY A 315 5.85 -28.07 25.70
CA GLY A 315 6.77 -28.37 24.59
C GLY A 315 6.41 -29.62 23.79
N GLU A 316 5.35 -30.34 24.17
CA GLU A 316 4.88 -31.53 23.47
C GLU A 316 4.25 -31.17 22.13
N VAL A 317 4.44 -32.06 21.14
CA VAL A 317 3.76 -31.95 19.85
C VAL A 317 2.29 -32.31 20.05
N ILE A 318 1.39 -31.35 19.85
CA ILE A 318 -0.05 -31.57 19.99
C ILE A 318 -0.72 -31.86 18.64
N GLU A 319 -0.07 -31.46 17.54
CA GLU A 319 -0.55 -31.68 16.18
C GLU A 319 0.63 -31.79 15.21
N GLU A 320 0.50 -32.60 14.16
CA GLU A 320 1.46 -32.65 13.06
C GLU A 320 0.80 -32.12 11.78
N VAL A 321 1.53 -31.30 11.03
CA VAL A 321 1.11 -30.76 9.73
C VAL A 321 2.06 -31.19 8.62
N ASP A 322 1.59 -31.17 7.37
CA ASP A 322 2.48 -31.26 6.20
C ASP A 322 3.26 -29.93 6.08
N ALA A 323 4.60 -30.01 6.10
CA ALA A 323 5.43 -28.81 6.08
C ALA A 323 5.27 -28.00 4.79
N LYS A 324 5.20 -28.67 3.63
CA LYS A 324 4.96 -27.99 2.34
C LYS A 324 3.56 -27.40 2.27
N GLY A 325 2.56 -28.10 2.81
CA GLY A 325 1.19 -27.61 2.91
C GLY A 325 1.10 -26.32 3.72
N LEU A 326 1.73 -26.27 4.90
CA LEU A 326 1.77 -25.05 5.72
C LEU A 326 2.53 -23.92 5.04
N PHE A 327 3.68 -24.23 4.41
CA PHE A 327 4.47 -23.25 3.67
C PHE A 327 3.70 -22.66 2.47
N ARG A 328 2.99 -23.50 1.72
CA ARG A 328 2.10 -23.07 0.64
C ARG A 328 0.98 -22.18 1.16
N LYS A 329 0.36 -22.52 2.29
CA LYS A 329 -0.69 -21.67 2.91
C LYS A 329 -0.14 -20.27 3.25
N MET A 330 1.11 -20.16 3.70
CA MET A 330 1.76 -18.86 3.91
C MET A 330 1.91 -18.07 2.60
N ALA A 331 2.33 -18.74 1.51
CA ALA A 331 2.46 -18.13 0.20
C ALA A 331 1.10 -17.70 -0.40
N GLU A 332 0.06 -18.52 -0.25
CA GLU A 332 -1.31 -18.22 -0.68
C GLU A 332 -1.88 -17.00 0.06
N ALA A 333 -1.65 -16.90 1.37
CA ALA A 333 -2.05 -15.74 2.15
C ALA A 333 -1.30 -14.46 1.69
N ALA A 334 0.02 -14.54 1.54
CA ALA A 334 0.82 -13.43 1.05
C ALA A 334 0.41 -13.02 -0.37
N TRP A 335 0.08 -13.97 -1.25
CA TRP A 335 -0.46 -13.69 -2.57
C TRP A 335 -1.79 -12.93 -2.50
N ALA A 336 -2.66 -13.31 -1.57
CA ALA A 336 -4.00 -12.75 -1.42
C ALA A 336 -4.02 -11.36 -0.79
N CYS A 337 -3.11 -11.05 0.14
CA CYS A 337 -3.13 -9.80 0.92
C CYS A 337 -1.76 -9.27 1.38
N ALA A 338 -0.64 -9.68 0.77
CA ALA A 338 0.75 -9.29 1.11
C ALA A 338 1.23 -9.64 2.54
N ASP A 339 0.45 -10.41 3.30
CA ASP A 339 0.77 -10.89 4.64
C ASP A 339 0.44 -12.39 4.75
N PRO A 340 1.17 -13.16 5.58
CA PRO A 340 2.30 -12.72 6.40
C PRO A 340 3.60 -12.64 5.60
N GLY A 341 4.50 -11.75 6.04
CA GLY A 341 5.92 -11.85 5.71
C GLY A 341 6.58 -13.04 6.42
N ILE A 342 7.87 -13.24 6.18
CA ILE A 342 8.65 -14.36 6.74
C ILE A 342 9.92 -13.85 7.45
N GLN A 343 10.26 -14.45 8.60
CA GLN A 343 11.50 -14.20 9.34
C GLN A 343 12.25 -15.52 9.56
N TYR A 344 13.54 -15.57 9.25
CA TYR A 344 14.35 -16.79 9.32
C TYR A 344 15.14 -16.86 10.63
N ASP A 345 14.58 -17.57 11.59
CA ASP A 345 14.98 -17.55 12.99
C ASP A 345 16.45 -17.91 13.24
N ASP A 346 16.92 -19.00 12.63
CA ASP A 346 18.29 -19.48 12.78
C ASP A 346 19.30 -18.54 12.13
N THR A 347 18.98 -18.00 10.95
CA THR A 347 19.84 -17.00 10.28
C THR A 347 19.94 -15.74 11.12
N ILE A 348 18.82 -15.23 11.65
CA ILE A 348 18.81 -14.06 12.54
C ILE A 348 19.72 -14.28 13.75
N ASN A 349 19.57 -15.41 14.44
CA ASN A 349 20.33 -15.68 15.67
C ASN A 349 21.78 -16.11 15.40
N HIS A 350 22.10 -16.61 14.21
CA HIS A 350 23.49 -16.89 13.80
C HIS A 350 24.36 -15.62 13.80
N TRP A 351 23.79 -14.52 13.33
CA TRP A 351 24.41 -13.19 13.26
C TRP A 351 24.20 -12.35 14.54
N HIS A 352 23.68 -12.94 15.62
CA HIS A 352 23.45 -12.22 16.87
C HIS A 352 24.74 -11.96 17.62
N THR A 353 25.02 -10.69 17.91
CA THR A 353 26.21 -10.26 18.64
C THR A 353 26.08 -10.44 20.15
N SER A 354 24.86 -10.64 20.67
CA SER A 354 24.59 -10.71 22.11
C SER A 354 23.70 -11.89 22.58
N PRO A 355 23.95 -13.14 22.12
CA PRO A 355 23.09 -14.29 22.40
C PRO A 355 23.06 -14.70 23.87
N GLU A 356 24.14 -14.48 24.63
CA GLU A 356 24.21 -14.82 26.05
C GLU A 356 23.28 -13.94 26.88
N SER A 357 22.94 -12.75 26.38
CA SER A 357 22.01 -11.83 27.05
C SER A 357 20.54 -12.06 26.68
N GLY A 358 20.25 -12.94 25.73
CA GLY A 358 18.91 -13.28 25.30
C GLY A 358 18.80 -13.53 23.80
N ARG A 359 17.76 -14.27 23.42
CA ARG A 359 17.44 -14.56 22.01
C ARG A 359 16.80 -13.34 21.33
N ILE A 360 17.08 -13.14 20.04
CA ILE A 360 16.28 -12.24 19.22
C ILE A 360 14.97 -12.95 18.89
N SER A 361 13.83 -12.48 19.42
CA SER A 361 12.53 -13.16 19.25
C SER A 361 11.64 -12.51 18.18
N ALA A 362 11.85 -11.21 17.89
CA ALA A 362 11.02 -10.44 16.98
C ALA A 362 11.86 -9.41 16.21
N SER A 363 11.18 -8.61 15.39
CA SER A 363 11.70 -7.40 14.77
C SER A 363 10.81 -6.21 15.09
N ASN A 364 11.23 -5.01 14.70
CA ASN A 364 10.35 -3.83 14.65
C ASN A 364 9.34 -3.92 13.46
N PRO A 365 8.42 -2.94 13.29
CA PRO A 365 7.38 -2.93 12.24
C PRO A 365 7.83 -3.19 10.81
N CYS A 366 9.04 -2.77 10.45
CA CYS A 366 9.55 -2.82 9.08
C CYS A 366 10.62 -3.89 8.87
N SER A 367 10.89 -4.71 9.91
CA SER A 367 11.81 -5.86 9.91
C SER A 367 13.29 -5.56 9.66
N GLU A 368 13.74 -4.32 9.80
CA GLU A 368 15.15 -3.92 9.70
C GLU A 368 15.90 -3.98 11.04
N TYR A 369 15.22 -3.74 12.16
CA TYR A 369 15.81 -3.81 13.50
C TYR A 369 15.51 -5.15 14.15
N MET A 370 16.57 -5.86 14.56
CA MET A 370 16.51 -7.19 15.16
C MET A 370 17.50 -7.30 16.31
N HIS A 371 17.00 -7.22 17.53
CA HIS A 371 17.80 -7.39 18.73
C HIS A 371 16.92 -7.94 19.88
N LEU A 372 17.48 -7.98 21.09
CA LEU A 372 16.79 -8.33 22.34
C LEU A 372 15.42 -7.66 22.51
N ASP A 373 14.51 -8.35 23.19
CA ASP A 373 13.22 -7.79 23.57
C ASP A 373 13.37 -6.58 24.52
N ASN A 374 12.32 -5.76 24.59
CA ASN A 374 12.28 -4.53 25.39
C ASN A 374 13.49 -3.64 25.09
N SER A 375 13.71 -3.35 23.82
CA SER A 375 14.83 -2.53 23.35
C SER A 375 14.38 -1.57 22.27
N SER A 376 15.24 -0.62 21.93
CA SER A 376 14.96 0.35 20.88
C SER A 376 16.18 0.64 20.02
N CYS A 377 15.93 1.19 18.83
CA CYS A 377 16.97 1.53 17.87
C CYS A 377 16.80 2.97 17.36
N ASN A 378 17.89 3.73 17.41
CA ASN A 378 18.02 5.00 16.69
C ASN A 378 18.54 4.72 15.27
N LEU A 379 17.93 5.34 14.27
CA LEU A 379 18.23 5.13 12.86
C LEU A 379 18.72 6.42 12.20
N ALA A 380 19.64 6.28 11.24
CA ALA A 380 20.04 7.34 10.33
C ALA A 380 20.28 6.75 8.94
N SER A 381 20.17 7.56 7.89
CA SER A 381 20.40 7.09 6.52
C SER A 381 21.19 8.11 5.70
N LEU A 382 22.25 7.65 5.04
CA LEU A 382 23.07 8.43 4.12
C LEU A 382 22.45 8.49 2.71
N ASN A 383 22.55 9.63 2.04
CA ASN A 383 22.15 9.77 0.64
C ASN A 383 23.32 9.36 -0.28
N LEU A 384 23.25 8.18 -0.91
CA LEU A 384 24.36 7.64 -1.70
C LEU A 384 24.75 8.52 -2.90
N MET A 385 23.81 9.28 -3.47
CA MET A 385 24.10 10.17 -4.60
C MET A 385 25.04 11.32 -4.22
N LYS A 386 25.18 11.65 -2.93
CA LYS A 386 26.10 12.71 -2.44
C LYS A 386 27.57 12.24 -2.42
N PHE A 387 27.82 10.95 -2.65
CA PHE A 387 29.14 10.34 -2.71
C PHE A 387 29.54 9.91 -4.12
N LEU A 388 28.66 10.12 -5.11
CA LEU A 388 29.01 9.93 -6.52
C LEU A 388 29.77 11.16 -7.02
N ARG A 389 31.02 10.97 -7.42
CA ARG A 389 31.79 11.96 -8.19
C ARG A 389 31.48 11.73 -9.66
N ASP A 390 31.00 12.77 -10.34
CA ASP A 390 30.64 12.76 -11.76
C ASP A 390 31.26 13.99 -12.43
N ASP A 391 31.97 13.78 -13.54
CA ASP A 391 32.58 14.86 -14.33
C ASP A 391 31.67 15.40 -15.44
N ASP A 392 30.40 14.96 -15.46
CA ASP A 392 29.38 15.23 -16.47
C ASP A 392 29.73 14.74 -17.90
N ARG A 393 30.83 13.99 -18.04
CA ARG A 393 31.33 13.39 -19.29
C ARG A 393 31.26 11.86 -19.27
N GLY A 394 30.61 11.28 -18.26
CA GLY A 394 30.44 9.84 -18.10
C GLY A 394 31.57 9.16 -17.31
N ASN A 395 32.52 9.92 -16.75
CA ASN A 395 33.50 9.35 -15.82
C ASN A 395 32.98 9.54 -14.39
N GLN A 396 32.60 8.42 -13.79
CA GLN A 396 32.00 8.38 -12.47
C GLN A 396 32.85 7.53 -11.52
N SER A 397 32.90 7.93 -10.25
CA SER A 397 33.55 7.16 -9.19
C SER A 397 32.81 7.35 -7.86
N PHE A 398 32.85 6.34 -6.99
CA PHE A 398 32.28 6.43 -5.65
C PHE A 398 33.34 6.90 -4.65
N ASP A 399 33.06 7.97 -3.92
CA ASP A 399 33.95 8.58 -2.94
C ASP A 399 33.97 7.79 -1.62
N ALA A 400 34.62 6.63 -1.64
CA ALA A 400 34.70 5.71 -0.50
C ALA A 400 35.32 6.33 0.76
N GLU A 401 36.32 7.20 0.59
CA GLU A 401 37.00 7.88 1.71
C GLU A 401 36.06 8.85 2.42
N ARG A 402 35.43 9.76 1.67
CA ARG A 402 34.45 10.70 2.23
C ARG A 402 33.27 9.96 2.84
N PHE A 403 32.80 8.90 2.19
CA PHE A 403 31.73 8.05 2.72
C PHE A 403 32.10 7.47 4.08
N GLY A 404 33.29 6.88 4.22
CA GLY A 404 33.79 6.38 5.49
C GLY A 404 33.84 7.45 6.58
N LYS A 405 34.38 8.64 6.28
CA LYS A 405 34.46 9.76 7.24
C LYS A 405 33.07 10.25 7.69
N VAL A 406 32.10 10.31 6.79
CA VAL A 406 30.72 10.66 7.16
C VAL A 406 30.07 9.56 8.00
N VAL A 407 30.30 8.28 7.70
CA VAL A 407 29.83 7.17 8.54
C VAL A 407 30.39 7.27 9.96
N GLU A 408 31.68 7.60 10.12
CA GLU A 408 32.31 7.83 11.43
C GLU A 408 31.65 8.99 12.21
N LEU A 409 31.36 10.10 11.54
CA LEU A 409 30.64 11.25 12.12
C LEU A 409 29.23 10.85 12.58
N VAL A 410 28.46 10.20 11.71
CA VAL A 410 27.07 9.83 11.97
C VAL A 410 26.97 8.82 13.10
N ILE A 411 27.82 7.77 13.13
CA ILE A 411 27.85 6.80 14.22
C ILE A 411 28.22 7.45 15.56
N THR A 412 29.16 8.39 15.55
CA THR A 412 29.52 9.16 16.75
C THR A 412 28.32 9.95 17.27
N ALA A 413 27.60 10.65 16.39
CA ALA A 413 26.39 11.38 16.77
C ALA A 413 25.30 10.43 17.30
N MET A 414 25.02 9.34 16.58
CA MET A 414 24.03 8.35 16.98
C MET A 414 24.34 7.72 18.34
N ASP A 415 25.60 7.43 18.67
CA ASP A 415 25.95 6.92 20.00
C ASP A 415 25.74 7.98 21.09
N ILE A 416 26.12 9.25 20.84
CA ILE A 416 25.87 10.36 21.78
C ILE A 416 24.38 10.49 22.10
N SER A 417 23.50 10.28 21.11
CA SER A 417 22.05 10.39 21.28
C SER A 417 21.50 9.52 22.42
N ILE A 418 22.07 8.34 22.64
CA ILE A 418 21.61 7.40 23.69
C ILE A 418 21.88 7.97 25.09
N CYS A 419 22.84 8.89 25.24
CA CYS A 419 23.18 9.45 26.53
C CYS A 419 22.02 10.29 27.10
N PHE A 420 21.42 11.16 26.30
CA PHE A 420 20.32 12.04 26.71
C PHE A 420 18.92 11.54 26.33
N ALA A 421 18.80 10.44 25.57
CA ALA A 421 17.53 9.93 25.11
C ALA A 421 16.56 9.54 26.24
N ASP A 422 15.30 9.94 26.09
CA ASP A 422 14.19 9.44 26.91
C ASP A 422 13.53 8.23 26.25
N PHE A 423 13.11 7.28 27.09
CA PHE A 423 12.50 6.02 26.63
C PHE A 423 11.07 5.88 27.19
N PRO A 424 10.12 5.34 26.39
CA PRO A 424 8.72 5.23 26.81
C PRO A 424 8.48 4.37 28.06
N THR A 425 9.35 3.38 28.30
CA THR A 425 9.27 2.50 29.46
C THR A 425 10.65 2.29 30.08
N ARG A 426 10.67 1.96 31.37
CA ARG A 426 11.90 1.67 32.12
C ARG A 426 12.66 0.49 31.52
N LYS A 427 11.96 -0.62 31.20
CA LYS A 427 12.57 -1.83 30.63
C LYS A 427 13.30 -1.52 29.31
N ILE A 428 12.67 -0.73 28.45
CA ILE A 428 13.27 -0.30 27.17
C ILE A 428 14.50 0.56 27.41
N GLY A 429 14.43 1.49 28.36
CA GLY A 429 15.55 2.37 28.69
C GLY A 429 16.75 1.61 29.26
N GLU A 430 16.52 0.64 30.16
CA GLU A 430 17.58 -0.20 30.74
C GLU A 430 18.30 -1.01 29.65
N THR A 431 17.55 -1.77 28.83
CA THR A 431 18.15 -2.56 27.75
C THR A 431 18.83 -1.69 26.69
N THR A 432 18.19 -0.60 26.25
CA THR A 432 18.79 0.26 25.20
C THR A 432 20.08 0.90 25.68
N ARG A 433 20.16 1.34 26.94
CA ARG A 433 21.41 1.91 27.50
C ARG A 433 22.49 0.85 27.67
N ALA A 434 22.13 -0.37 28.05
CA ALA A 434 23.06 -1.47 28.27
C ALA A 434 23.68 -2.03 26.98
N PHE A 435 22.97 -1.97 25.84
CA PHE A 435 23.41 -2.57 24.57
C PHE A 435 23.64 -1.56 23.43
N ARG A 436 23.10 -0.35 23.56
CA ARG A 436 23.37 0.80 22.67
C ARG A 436 23.17 0.50 21.19
N GLN A 437 21.99 -0.05 20.85
CA GLN A 437 21.67 -0.48 19.49
C GLN A 437 21.44 0.71 18.55
N LEU A 438 22.17 0.71 17.44
CA LEU A 438 22.08 1.69 16.37
C LEU A 438 21.71 1.02 15.04
N GLY A 439 21.22 1.81 14.10
CA GLY A 439 20.91 1.36 12.75
C GLY A 439 21.21 2.44 11.71
N ILE A 440 22.49 2.59 11.38
CA ILE A 440 22.90 3.38 10.21
C ILE A 440 22.59 2.59 8.94
N GLY A 441 22.05 3.28 7.94
CA GLY A 441 21.74 2.74 6.63
C GLY A 441 21.98 3.77 5.53
N TYR A 442 21.39 3.55 4.36
CA TYR A 442 21.46 4.48 3.25
C TYR A 442 20.14 4.52 2.48
N ALA A 443 19.97 5.56 1.65
CA ALA A 443 18.94 5.72 0.64
C ALA A 443 19.57 5.90 -0.75
N ASN A 444 18.75 5.97 -1.80
CA ASN A 444 19.20 6.25 -3.17
C ASN A 444 20.06 5.15 -3.82
N LEU A 445 19.99 3.90 -3.38
CA LEU A 445 20.75 2.82 -4.03
C LEU A 445 20.32 2.62 -5.49
N GLY A 446 19.01 2.52 -5.75
CA GLY A 446 18.49 2.40 -7.12
C GLY A 446 18.92 3.53 -8.04
N ALA A 447 18.88 4.78 -7.54
CA ALA A 447 19.37 5.94 -8.28
C ALA A 447 20.88 5.85 -8.55
N LEU A 448 21.69 5.47 -7.58
CA LEU A 448 23.14 5.31 -7.76
C LEU A 448 23.46 4.25 -8.82
N LEU A 449 22.81 3.09 -8.75
CA LEU A 449 23.04 2.00 -9.71
C LEU A 449 22.67 2.45 -11.13
N MET A 450 21.49 3.05 -11.31
CA MET A 450 21.07 3.59 -12.61
C MET A 450 22.05 4.66 -13.10
N ALA A 451 22.41 5.64 -12.26
CA ALA A 451 23.33 6.73 -12.62
C ALA A 451 24.68 6.21 -13.13
N THR A 452 25.15 5.11 -12.54
CA THR A 452 26.41 4.46 -12.86
C THR A 452 26.34 3.45 -14.00
N GLY A 453 25.18 3.32 -14.65
CA GLY A 453 24.97 2.41 -15.78
C GLY A 453 24.79 0.95 -15.36
N HIS A 454 24.57 0.67 -14.08
CA HIS A 454 24.30 -0.68 -13.56
C HIS A 454 22.80 -0.96 -13.56
N ALA A 455 22.39 -2.08 -14.15
CA ALA A 455 21.07 -2.62 -13.89
C ALA A 455 20.96 -3.05 -12.43
N TYR A 456 19.82 -2.73 -11.79
CA TYR A 456 19.56 -3.12 -10.42
C TYR A 456 19.61 -4.66 -10.27
N ASP A 457 19.09 -5.39 -11.26
CA ASP A 457 19.13 -6.85 -11.32
C ASP A 457 20.38 -7.41 -12.02
N SER A 458 21.57 -6.86 -11.75
CA SER A 458 22.84 -7.34 -12.31
C SER A 458 23.85 -7.72 -11.25
N ASP A 459 24.82 -8.55 -11.61
CA ASP A 459 25.93 -8.90 -10.73
C ASP A 459 26.79 -7.68 -10.35
N GLY A 460 27.00 -6.73 -11.28
CA GLY A 460 27.72 -5.48 -11.01
C GLY A 460 26.99 -4.60 -10.01
N GLY A 461 25.68 -4.39 -10.21
CA GLY A 461 24.84 -3.62 -9.28
C GLY A 461 24.82 -4.23 -7.87
N ARG A 462 24.72 -5.56 -7.77
CA ARG A 462 24.79 -6.29 -6.50
C ARG A 462 26.17 -6.20 -5.85
N ALA A 463 27.25 -6.28 -6.62
CA ALA A 463 28.61 -6.15 -6.09
C ALA A 463 28.85 -4.76 -5.50
N LEU A 464 28.44 -3.69 -6.19
CA LEU A 464 28.54 -2.32 -5.69
C LEU A 464 27.68 -2.10 -4.43
N ALA A 465 26.44 -2.61 -4.40
CA ALA A 465 25.57 -2.55 -3.23
C ALA A 465 26.18 -3.27 -2.02
N GLY A 466 26.72 -4.47 -2.23
CA GLY A 466 27.46 -5.22 -1.22
C GLY A 466 28.69 -4.47 -0.70
N ALA A 467 29.48 -3.86 -1.60
CA ALA A 467 30.68 -3.12 -1.26
C ALA A 467 30.38 -1.92 -0.35
N ILE A 468 29.39 -1.10 -0.74
CA ILE A 468 28.96 0.08 0.03
C ILE A 468 28.43 -0.35 1.39
N THR A 469 27.61 -1.41 1.45
CA THR A 469 27.07 -1.92 2.72
C THR A 469 28.17 -2.45 3.63
N SER A 470 29.15 -3.16 3.08
CA SER A 470 30.33 -3.66 3.80
C SER A 470 31.18 -2.53 4.36
N LEU A 471 31.48 -1.51 3.54
CA LEU A 471 32.25 -0.34 3.96
C LEU A 471 31.52 0.43 5.08
N MET A 472 30.22 0.65 4.94
CA MET A 472 29.40 1.34 5.95
C MET A 472 29.47 0.61 7.30
N THR A 473 29.17 -0.69 7.30
CA THR A 473 29.12 -1.46 8.55
C THR A 473 30.50 -1.66 9.16
N GLY A 474 31.52 -1.95 8.36
CA GLY A 474 32.90 -2.07 8.83
C GLY A 474 33.40 -0.77 9.45
N THR A 475 33.16 0.37 8.80
CA THR A 475 33.52 1.69 9.35
C THR A 475 32.75 2.01 10.63
N SER A 476 31.47 1.61 10.69
CA SER A 476 30.64 1.81 11.88
C SER A 476 31.17 1.03 13.10
N TYR A 477 31.52 -0.24 12.92
CA TYR A 477 32.09 -1.05 14.00
C TYR A 477 33.53 -0.63 14.35
N LYS A 478 34.32 -0.14 13.38
CA LYS A 478 35.62 0.47 13.65
C LYS A 478 35.45 1.66 14.58
N ARG A 479 34.55 2.60 14.24
CA ARG A 479 34.25 3.76 15.09
C ARG A 479 33.69 3.35 16.44
N SER A 480 32.81 2.34 16.50
CA SER A 480 32.32 1.76 17.76
C SER A 480 33.45 1.25 18.66
N ALA A 481 34.48 0.60 18.09
CA ALA A 481 35.65 0.14 18.85
C ALA A 481 36.58 1.29 19.29
N GLU A 482 36.66 2.38 18.50
CA GLU A 482 37.36 3.60 18.89
C GLU A 482 36.63 4.33 20.03
N LEU A 483 35.30 4.44 19.95
CA LEU A 483 34.46 4.99 21.02
C LEU A 483 34.58 4.17 22.30
N ALA A 484 34.64 2.84 22.22
CA ALA A 484 34.83 1.97 23.38
C ALA A 484 36.13 2.28 24.13
N ALA A 485 37.19 2.72 23.43
CA ALA A 485 38.44 3.14 24.05
C ALA A 485 38.32 4.45 24.85
N VAL A 486 37.37 5.31 24.47
CA VAL A 486 37.16 6.65 25.05
C VAL A 486 36.13 6.60 26.18
N VAL A 487 34.95 6.06 25.89
CA VAL A 487 33.76 6.09 26.77
C VAL A 487 33.37 4.70 27.29
N GLY A 488 34.18 3.68 27.04
CA GLY A 488 33.98 2.29 27.47
C GLY A 488 33.08 1.48 26.51
N PRO A 489 33.23 0.15 26.45
CA PRO A 489 32.32 -0.70 25.67
C PRO A 489 30.88 -0.64 26.23
N TYR A 490 29.90 -1.16 25.48
CA TYR A 490 28.54 -1.32 26.02
C TYR A 490 28.54 -2.30 27.20
N GLU A 491 27.64 -2.10 28.16
CA GLU A 491 27.61 -2.85 29.42
C GLU A 491 27.51 -4.36 29.20
N GLY A 492 26.66 -4.78 28.26
CA GLY A 492 26.47 -6.18 27.89
C GLY A 492 27.64 -6.83 27.14
N TYR A 493 28.71 -6.09 26.78
CA TYR A 493 29.78 -6.59 25.91
C TYR A 493 30.57 -7.71 26.57
N ALA A 494 30.99 -7.54 27.82
CA ALA A 494 31.85 -8.51 28.50
C ALA A 494 31.27 -9.93 28.48
N ARG A 495 29.95 -10.04 28.72
CA ARG A 495 29.20 -11.32 28.68
C ARG A 495 29.13 -11.92 27.27
N ASN A 496 29.19 -11.10 26.23
CA ASN A 496 28.98 -11.51 24.83
C ASN A 496 30.25 -11.39 23.98
N THR A 497 31.42 -11.21 24.59
CA THR A 497 32.69 -10.93 23.90
C THR A 497 32.96 -11.93 22.76
N ASP A 498 32.83 -13.23 23.03
CA ASP A 498 33.12 -14.28 22.05
C ASP A 498 32.11 -14.26 20.89
N ALA A 499 30.82 -14.08 21.19
CA ALA A 499 29.78 -14.01 20.19
C ALA A 499 29.91 -12.76 19.30
N HIS A 500 30.18 -11.59 19.90
CA HIS A 500 30.38 -10.35 19.18
C HIS A 500 31.60 -10.44 18.25
N ASN A 501 32.74 -10.93 18.77
CA ASN A 501 33.96 -11.10 17.98
C ASN A 501 33.79 -12.13 16.86
N ARG A 502 33.04 -13.21 17.09
CA ARG A 502 32.67 -14.17 16.04
C ARG A 502 31.91 -13.48 14.91
N VAL A 503 30.89 -12.69 15.22
CA VAL A 503 30.08 -11.99 14.21
C VAL A 503 30.91 -10.96 13.44
N MET A 504 31.81 -10.21 14.10
CA MET A 504 32.72 -9.29 13.41
C MET A 504 33.64 -10.03 12.43
N LYS A 505 34.15 -11.20 12.85
CA LYS A 505 34.93 -12.07 11.98
C LYS A 505 34.10 -12.61 10.80
N GLN A 506 32.84 -12.99 11.04
CA GLN A 506 31.95 -13.47 9.97
C GLN A 506 31.70 -12.40 8.89
N HIS A 507 31.47 -11.14 9.29
CA HIS A 507 31.37 -10.04 8.34
C HIS A 507 32.67 -9.83 7.56
N ALA A 508 33.82 -9.87 8.23
CA ALA A 508 35.13 -9.73 7.60
C ALA A 508 35.43 -10.87 6.61
N ASP A 509 35.08 -12.12 6.97
CA ASP A 509 35.26 -13.30 6.12
C ASP A 509 34.32 -13.26 4.90
N ALA A 510 33.07 -12.78 5.07
CA ALA A 510 32.16 -12.53 3.96
C ALA A 510 32.71 -11.45 3.01
N ASN A 511 33.30 -10.38 3.55
CA ASN A 511 33.92 -9.31 2.75
C ASN A 511 35.14 -9.83 1.97
N ALA A 512 35.95 -10.69 2.57
CA ALA A 512 37.16 -11.23 1.96
C ALA A 512 36.87 -12.14 0.74
N THR A 513 35.70 -12.77 0.71
CA THR A 513 35.26 -13.67 -0.36
C THR A 513 34.33 -13.02 -1.38
N ALA A 514 33.93 -11.75 -1.15
CA ALA A 514 33.08 -11.01 -2.05
C ALA A 514 33.74 -10.80 -3.43
N LYS A 515 32.93 -10.95 -4.48
CA LYS A 515 33.38 -10.79 -5.87
C LYS A 515 33.48 -9.30 -6.21
N ARG A 516 34.60 -8.91 -6.82
CA ARG A 516 34.83 -7.58 -7.40
C ARG A 516 34.48 -7.63 -8.88
N MET A 517 33.78 -6.62 -9.39
CA MET A 517 33.23 -6.65 -10.75
C MET A 517 33.86 -5.62 -11.69
N ASP A 518 34.03 -4.37 -11.25
CA ASP A 518 34.35 -3.23 -12.10
C ASP A 518 35.14 -2.13 -11.36
N ASP A 519 35.25 -0.96 -12.00
CA ASP A 519 36.00 0.21 -11.53
C ASP A 519 35.29 0.98 -10.40
N LEU A 520 33.99 0.81 -10.23
CA LEU A 520 33.19 1.47 -9.20
C LEU A 520 33.19 0.69 -7.89
N ASP A 521 33.03 -0.64 -7.93
CA ASP A 521 32.96 -1.46 -6.71
C ASP A 521 34.34 -1.80 -6.13
N THR A 522 35.35 -1.99 -6.98
CA THR A 522 36.69 -2.43 -6.55
C THR A 522 37.34 -1.51 -5.50
N PRO A 523 37.36 -0.17 -5.67
CA PRO A 523 37.91 0.73 -4.65
C PRO A 523 37.11 0.70 -3.34
N VAL A 524 35.79 0.54 -3.42
CA VAL A 524 34.90 0.47 -2.24
C VAL A 524 35.17 -0.81 -1.45
N TRP A 525 35.34 -1.95 -2.14
CA TRP A 525 35.74 -3.21 -1.50
C TRP A 525 37.11 -3.13 -0.83
N ALA A 526 38.06 -2.41 -1.44
CA ALA A 526 39.38 -2.21 -0.84
C ALA A 526 39.27 -1.44 0.48
N ALA A 527 38.53 -0.32 0.49
CA ALA A 527 38.25 0.45 1.70
C ALA A 527 37.48 -0.38 2.76
N ALA A 528 36.49 -1.17 2.34
CA ALA A 528 35.75 -2.05 3.25
C ALA A 528 36.66 -3.10 3.90
N THR A 529 37.58 -3.66 3.13
CA THR A 529 38.56 -4.64 3.61
C THR A 529 39.47 -4.05 4.68
N GLU A 530 39.98 -2.83 4.47
CA GLU A 530 40.77 -2.11 5.47
C GLU A 530 39.95 -1.81 6.73
N ALA A 531 38.70 -1.35 6.57
CA ALA A 531 37.81 -1.11 7.70
C ALA A 531 37.57 -2.37 8.54
N TRP A 532 37.34 -3.53 7.92
CA TRP A 532 37.16 -4.81 8.64
C TRP A 532 38.44 -5.32 9.32
N GLN A 533 39.61 -5.11 8.71
CA GLN A 533 40.88 -5.40 9.38
C GLN A 533 41.05 -4.56 10.64
N ASP A 534 40.66 -3.29 10.58
CA ASP A 534 40.65 -2.39 11.72
C ASP A 534 39.60 -2.75 12.76
N VAL A 535 38.39 -3.17 12.37
CA VAL A 535 37.36 -3.70 13.29
C VAL A 535 37.94 -4.81 14.15
N VAL A 536 38.56 -5.82 13.52
CA VAL A 536 39.13 -6.97 14.25
C VAL A 536 40.29 -6.51 15.14
N ARG A 537 41.19 -5.68 14.62
CA ARG A 537 42.40 -5.22 15.32
C ARG A 537 42.10 -4.32 16.51
N VAL A 538 41.23 -3.31 16.32
CA VAL A 538 40.87 -2.31 17.33
C VAL A 538 39.84 -2.88 18.30
N GLY A 539 38.85 -3.63 17.79
CA GLY A 539 37.82 -4.30 18.59
C GLY A 539 38.39 -5.32 19.57
N ALA A 540 39.37 -6.13 19.16
CA ALA A 540 40.04 -7.06 20.05
C ALA A 540 40.74 -6.38 21.25
N LYS A 541 41.18 -5.12 21.07
CA LYS A 541 41.85 -4.34 22.11
C LYS A 541 40.87 -3.61 23.03
N ASN A 542 39.84 -2.99 22.47
CA ASN A 542 39.00 -2.02 23.19
C ASN A 542 37.60 -2.54 23.51
N GLY A 543 37.16 -3.63 22.87
CA GLY A 543 35.76 -3.99 22.78
C GLY A 543 34.98 -3.07 21.84
N PHE A 544 33.65 -3.13 21.93
CA PHE A 544 32.75 -2.35 21.09
C PHE A 544 31.77 -1.52 21.92
N ARG A 545 31.41 -0.34 21.42
CA ARG A 545 30.48 0.58 22.07
C ARG A 545 29.01 0.27 21.77
N ASN A 546 28.73 -0.41 20.66
CA ASN A 546 27.38 -0.66 20.16
C ASN A 546 27.20 -2.15 19.82
N ALA A 547 26.12 -2.77 20.31
CA ALA A 547 25.83 -4.18 20.03
C ALA A 547 25.35 -4.41 18.58
N GLN A 548 24.55 -3.49 18.04
CA GLN A 548 24.12 -3.42 16.64
C GLN A 548 24.48 -2.04 16.09
N ALA A 549 24.94 -1.96 14.84
CA ALA A 549 25.38 -0.70 14.24
C ALA A 549 24.59 -0.30 12.98
N SER A 550 24.23 -1.25 12.12
CA SER A 550 23.71 -1.02 10.77
C SER A 550 22.46 -1.82 10.43
N VAL A 551 21.55 -1.18 9.68
CA VAL A 551 20.30 -1.74 9.11
C VAL A 551 19.99 -1.03 7.78
N LEU A 552 19.12 -1.58 6.93
CA LEU A 552 18.55 -0.82 5.80
C LEU A 552 17.07 -0.55 6.05
N ALA A 553 16.75 0.70 6.38
CA ALA A 553 15.38 1.13 6.67
C ALA A 553 14.63 1.56 5.38
N PRO A 554 13.28 1.67 5.42
CA PRO A 554 12.51 2.13 4.26
C PRO A 554 12.83 3.56 3.84
N THR A 555 13.20 4.44 4.78
CA THR A 555 13.47 5.88 4.56
C THR A 555 12.32 6.71 3.97
N GLY A 556 11.07 6.24 4.00
CA GLY A 556 9.95 6.86 3.25
C GLY A 556 9.76 8.38 3.41
N THR A 557 9.84 8.95 4.63
CA THR A 557 9.73 10.42 4.82
C THR A 557 11.09 11.13 4.70
N ILE A 558 12.14 10.56 5.29
CA ILE A 558 13.46 11.21 5.33
C ILE A 558 14.16 11.20 3.96
N GLY A 559 13.89 10.20 3.12
CA GLY A 559 14.36 10.16 1.74
C GLY A 559 13.79 11.33 0.93
N LEU A 560 12.51 11.65 1.10
CA LEU A 560 11.89 12.83 0.48
C LEU A 560 12.45 14.14 1.04
N MET A 561 12.78 14.19 2.34
CA MET A 561 13.47 15.34 2.95
C MET A 561 14.90 15.51 2.40
N MET A 562 15.58 14.42 2.04
CA MET A 562 16.92 14.44 1.46
C MET A 562 16.93 14.57 -0.07
N ASP A 563 15.76 14.78 -0.70
CA ASP A 563 15.57 14.77 -2.16
C ASP A 563 16.15 13.49 -2.82
N CYS A 564 15.89 12.34 -2.21
CA CYS A 564 16.21 11.05 -2.79
C CYS A 564 15.20 10.68 -3.90
N ASP A 565 15.72 10.20 -5.03
CA ASP A 565 14.95 9.64 -6.14
C ASP A 565 14.41 8.24 -5.78
N THR A 566 15.20 7.44 -5.06
CA THR A 566 14.82 6.13 -4.54
C THR A 566 15.05 6.02 -3.03
N THR A 567 14.22 5.23 -2.36
CA THR A 567 14.20 5.13 -0.90
C THR A 567 14.96 3.91 -0.42
N GLY A 568 15.80 4.04 0.60
CA GLY A 568 16.50 2.90 1.18
C GLY A 568 17.35 2.14 0.15
N VAL A 569 17.19 0.82 0.17
CA VAL A 569 17.74 -0.11 -0.83
C VAL A 569 16.87 -0.22 -2.09
N GLU A 570 15.67 0.36 -2.11
CA GLU A 570 14.68 0.19 -3.19
C GLU A 570 15.21 0.68 -4.56
N PRO A 571 14.85 -0.02 -5.66
CA PRO A 571 15.01 0.53 -7.01
C PRO A 571 14.05 1.70 -7.21
N ASP A 572 14.15 2.36 -8.37
CA ASP A 572 13.12 3.33 -8.71
C ASP A 572 11.78 2.63 -8.97
N LEU A 573 10.67 3.28 -8.60
CA LEU A 573 9.32 2.75 -8.78
C LEU A 573 8.93 2.73 -10.26
N ALA A 574 9.21 3.82 -10.97
CA ALA A 574 8.94 4.01 -12.40
C ALA A 574 9.77 5.19 -12.93
N LEU A 575 10.13 5.15 -14.22
CA LEU A 575 10.90 6.22 -14.90
C LEU A 575 10.13 7.53 -15.03
N VAL A 576 8.80 7.45 -15.11
CA VAL A 576 7.89 8.58 -15.13
C VAL A 576 6.92 8.45 -13.97
N LYS A 577 6.87 9.47 -13.12
CA LYS A 577 5.97 9.53 -11.97
C LYS A 577 5.00 10.68 -12.17
N TYR A 578 3.72 10.44 -11.89
CA TYR A 578 2.71 11.49 -11.90
C TYR A 578 2.46 11.94 -10.46
N LYS A 579 2.96 13.13 -10.12
CA LYS A 579 2.65 13.75 -8.83
C LYS A 579 1.45 14.67 -9.02
N LYS A 580 0.33 14.33 -8.37
CA LYS A 580 -0.82 15.25 -8.35
C LYS A 580 -0.48 16.51 -7.58
N LEU A 581 -0.75 17.65 -8.21
CA LEU A 581 -0.57 18.96 -7.61
C LEU A 581 -1.74 19.27 -6.69
N VAL A 582 -1.36 20.09 -5.72
CA VAL A 582 -2.18 20.69 -4.72
C VAL A 582 -3.00 21.80 -5.38
N GLY A 583 -4.31 21.60 -5.59
CA GLY A 583 -5.20 22.51 -6.33
C GLY A 583 -5.80 21.96 -7.63
N GLY A 584 -5.53 20.70 -7.97
CA GLY A 584 -5.89 20.09 -9.26
C GLY A 584 -4.76 20.24 -10.29
N GLY A 585 -4.57 19.24 -11.14
CA GLY A 585 -3.43 19.09 -12.04
C GLY A 585 -2.56 17.87 -11.67
N SER A 586 -1.95 17.24 -12.66
CA SER A 586 -0.85 16.28 -12.46
C SER A 586 0.46 16.82 -13.03
N MET A 587 1.51 16.84 -12.20
CA MET A 587 2.87 17.14 -12.64
C MET A 587 3.56 15.83 -13.00
N GLN A 588 4.02 15.75 -14.24
CA GLN A 588 4.88 14.68 -14.68
C GLN A 588 6.30 14.94 -14.19
N ILE A 589 6.87 13.97 -13.46
CA ILE A 589 8.25 13.96 -13.03
C ILE A 589 8.96 12.88 -13.83
N VAL A 590 9.83 13.28 -14.74
CA VAL A 590 10.73 12.38 -15.45
C VAL A 590 11.96 12.16 -14.57
N ASN A 591 12.42 10.91 -14.48
CA ASN A 591 13.59 10.55 -13.70
C ASN A 591 14.85 11.32 -14.19
N ASN A 592 15.47 12.09 -13.28
CA ASN A 592 16.63 12.93 -13.57
C ASN A 592 17.96 12.16 -13.63
N THR A 593 17.95 10.88 -13.28
CA THR A 593 19.11 9.98 -13.30
C THR A 593 19.33 9.37 -14.69
N VAL A 594 18.28 9.22 -15.50
CA VAL A 594 18.37 8.67 -16.87
C VAL A 594 19.43 9.36 -17.74
N PRO A 595 19.52 10.70 -17.82
CA PRO A 595 20.55 11.35 -18.64
C PRO A 595 21.98 11.02 -18.19
N LYS A 596 22.21 10.90 -16.87
CA LYS A 596 23.53 10.55 -16.30
C LYS A 596 23.94 9.13 -16.68
N ALA A 597 22.99 8.19 -16.57
CA ALA A 597 23.18 6.80 -16.98
C ALA A 597 23.57 6.71 -18.47
N LEU A 598 22.84 7.42 -19.34
CA LEU A 598 23.11 7.39 -20.78
C LEU A 598 24.48 7.99 -21.14
N LYS A 599 24.92 9.06 -20.44
CA LYS A 599 26.29 9.58 -20.60
C LYS A 599 27.34 8.54 -20.21
N ARG A 600 27.18 7.87 -19.06
CA ARG A 600 28.06 6.79 -18.60
C ARG A 600 28.12 5.62 -19.60
N LEU A 601 26.99 5.30 -20.23
CA LEU A 601 26.88 4.28 -21.27
C LEU A 601 27.41 4.72 -22.66
N GLY A 602 27.92 5.96 -22.79
CA GLY A 602 28.58 6.47 -23.98
C GLY A 602 27.65 6.97 -25.08
N TYR A 603 26.41 7.36 -24.75
CA TYR A 603 25.49 7.97 -25.72
C TYR A 603 25.82 9.45 -25.96
N GLN A 604 25.62 9.90 -27.19
CA GLN A 604 25.79 11.31 -27.57
C GLN A 604 24.61 12.15 -27.08
N GLN A 605 24.82 13.46 -26.94
CA GLN A 605 23.81 14.39 -26.38
C GLN A 605 22.48 14.34 -27.15
N GLU A 606 22.53 14.26 -28.49
CA GLU A 606 21.33 14.19 -29.33
C GLU A 606 20.54 12.89 -29.11
N GLN A 607 21.25 11.77 -28.86
CA GLN A 607 20.61 10.49 -28.53
C GLN A 607 19.99 10.54 -27.14
N ILE A 608 20.66 11.17 -26.17
CA ILE A 608 20.16 11.34 -24.81
C ILE A 608 18.84 12.13 -24.84
N GLU A 609 18.81 13.26 -25.54
CA GLU A 609 17.61 14.08 -25.67
C GLU A 609 16.45 13.31 -26.31
N ALA A 610 16.72 12.55 -27.38
CA ALA A 610 15.70 11.72 -28.03
C ALA A 610 15.16 10.61 -27.12
N ILE A 611 16.03 9.94 -26.35
CA ILE A 611 15.63 8.87 -25.43
C ILE A 611 14.83 9.46 -24.25
N VAL A 612 15.26 10.58 -23.68
CA VAL A 612 14.56 11.25 -22.58
C VAL A 612 13.18 11.74 -23.02
N ALA A 613 13.07 12.31 -24.23
CA ALA A 613 11.79 12.70 -24.81
C ALA A 613 10.87 11.50 -25.00
N HIS A 614 11.40 10.38 -25.52
CA HIS A 614 10.63 9.14 -25.66
C HIS A 614 10.13 8.61 -24.30
N ILE A 615 10.97 8.58 -23.27
CA ILE A 615 10.58 8.15 -21.92
C ILE A 615 9.52 9.09 -21.34
N ALA A 616 9.64 10.40 -21.55
CA ALA A 616 8.63 11.36 -21.11
C ALA A 616 7.27 11.11 -21.80
N GLU A 617 7.25 10.69 -23.06
CA GLU A 617 6.01 10.42 -23.77
C GLU A 617 5.41 9.04 -23.43
N HIS A 618 6.23 8.00 -23.37
CA HIS A 618 5.78 6.60 -23.30
C HIS A 618 5.86 5.99 -21.90
N GLY A 619 6.65 6.59 -20.99
CA GLY A 619 6.87 6.10 -19.64
C GLY A 619 7.81 4.90 -19.51
N ASN A 620 8.39 4.41 -20.62
CA ASN A 620 9.29 3.28 -20.67
C ASN A 620 10.44 3.54 -21.66
N VAL A 621 11.37 2.59 -21.78
CA VAL A 621 12.53 2.64 -22.71
C VAL A 621 12.37 1.77 -23.95
N ILE A 622 11.24 1.08 -24.11
CA ILE A 622 11.01 0.14 -25.20
C ILE A 622 10.92 0.92 -26.50
N ASP A 623 11.71 0.51 -27.50
CA ASP A 623 11.81 1.16 -28.80
C ASP A 623 12.29 2.63 -28.75
N ALA A 624 12.93 3.03 -27.64
CA ALA A 624 13.51 4.36 -27.51
C ALA A 624 14.58 4.62 -28.61
N PRO A 625 14.52 5.75 -29.34
CA PRO A 625 15.34 5.98 -30.51
C PRO A 625 16.85 5.89 -30.21
N GLY A 626 17.54 4.97 -30.87
CA GLY A 626 19.00 4.81 -30.74
C GLY A 626 19.46 4.16 -29.44
N LEU A 627 18.57 3.83 -28.50
CA LEU A 627 18.92 3.06 -27.31
C LEU A 627 19.22 1.61 -27.71
N ARG A 628 20.29 1.03 -27.14
CA ARG A 628 20.67 -0.35 -27.44
C ARG A 628 19.83 -1.28 -26.56
N PRO A 629 19.22 -2.36 -27.08
CA PRO A 629 18.41 -3.27 -26.27
C PRO A 629 19.13 -3.86 -25.05
N GLN A 630 20.44 -4.09 -25.17
CA GLN A 630 21.27 -4.57 -24.06
C GLN A 630 21.37 -3.60 -22.87
N HIS A 631 20.98 -2.34 -23.03
CA HIS A 631 20.98 -1.34 -21.97
C HIS A 631 19.61 -1.13 -21.34
N TYR A 632 18.56 -1.80 -21.82
CA TYR A 632 17.21 -1.64 -21.28
C TYR A 632 17.17 -1.99 -19.79
N GLU A 633 17.89 -3.04 -19.38
CA GLU A 633 17.95 -3.51 -17.98
C GLU A 633 18.45 -2.45 -16.98
N VAL A 634 19.22 -1.46 -17.43
CA VAL A 634 19.68 -0.34 -16.58
C VAL A 634 18.51 0.51 -16.09
N PHE A 635 17.42 0.54 -16.86
CA PHE A 635 16.25 1.39 -16.64
C PHE A 635 15.03 0.60 -16.15
N ASP A 636 15.17 -0.69 -15.90
CA ASP A 636 14.10 -1.52 -15.33
C ASP A 636 13.79 -1.05 -13.89
N CYS A 637 12.51 -0.83 -13.60
CA CYS A 637 12.01 -0.29 -12.32
C CYS A 637 11.31 -1.36 -11.47
N ALA A 638 10.86 -1.05 -10.25
CA ALA A 638 10.07 -1.99 -9.44
C ALA A 638 8.71 -2.34 -10.09
N MET A 639 8.14 -1.42 -10.86
CA MET A 639 6.88 -1.60 -11.56
C MET A 639 6.97 -1.01 -12.98
N GLY A 640 6.04 -1.41 -13.84
CA GLY A 640 5.96 -0.95 -15.23
C GLY A 640 6.09 -2.08 -16.23
N GLU A 641 6.06 -1.73 -17.52
CA GLU A 641 6.12 -2.71 -18.62
C GLU A 641 7.43 -3.51 -18.64
N ARG A 642 8.53 -2.88 -18.20
CA ARG A 642 9.76 -3.56 -17.83
C ARG A 642 10.02 -3.41 -16.34
N SER A 643 9.63 -4.42 -15.58
CA SER A 643 9.89 -4.51 -14.14
C SER A 643 11.07 -5.42 -13.83
N ILE A 644 11.80 -5.09 -12.78
CA ILE A 644 12.81 -5.97 -12.16
C ILE A 644 12.16 -7.32 -11.81
N SER A 645 12.88 -8.41 -12.04
CA SER A 645 12.38 -9.73 -11.70
C SER A 645 12.18 -9.87 -10.18
N PRO A 646 11.16 -10.62 -9.69
CA PRO A 646 10.98 -10.82 -8.25
C PRO A 646 12.25 -11.35 -7.56
N MET A 647 12.94 -12.31 -8.19
CA MET A 647 14.22 -12.83 -7.70
C MET A 647 15.37 -11.83 -7.79
N GLY A 648 15.31 -10.83 -8.65
CA GLY A 648 16.27 -9.74 -8.68
C GLY A 648 16.27 -8.91 -7.41
N HIS A 649 15.07 -8.66 -6.85
CA HIS A 649 14.95 -8.04 -5.53
C HIS A 649 15.57 -8.91 -4.43
N VAL A 650 15.26 -10.21 -4.41
CA VAL A 650 15.79 -11.16 -3.41
C VAL A 650 17.32 -11.23 -3.47
N ARG A 651 17.90 -11.31 -4.67
CA ARG A 651 19.36 -11.38 -4.86
C ARG A 651 20.05 -10.08 -4.48
N MET A 652 19.42 -8.92 -4.71
CA MET A 652 19.95 -7.64 -4.20
C MET A 652 19.97 -7.61 -2.67
N MET A 653 18.88 -8.05 -2.02
CA MET A 653 18.86 -8.19 -0.56
C MET A 653 19.97 -9.12 -0.08
N ALA A 654 20.16 -10.26 -0.76
CA ALA A 654 21.18 -11.25 -0.39
C ALA A 654 22.61 -10.73 -0.58
N ALA A 655 22.83 -9.81 -1.52
CA ALA A 655 24.13 -9.17 -1.71
C ALA A 655 24.50 -8.20 -0.57
N ALA A 656 23.50 -7.55 0.04
CA ALA A 656 23.71 -6.60 1.13
C ALA A 656 23.65 -7.24 2.54
N GLN A 657 22.78 -8.24 2.74
CA GLN A 657 22.45 -8.80 4.06
C GLN A 657 23.64 -9.33 4.88
N PRO A 658 24.65 -10.01 4.30
CA PRO A 658 25.81 -10.51 5.04
C PRO A 658 26.65 -9.41 5.69
N PHE A 659 26.45 -8.15 5.29
CA PHE A 659 27.19 -7.00 5.78
C PHE A 659 26.38 -6.13 6.73
N LEU A 660 25.19 -6.56 7.13
CA LEU A 660 24.34 -5.82 8.07
C LEU A 660 24.25 -6.53 9.41
N SER A 661 24.43 -5.76 10.49
CA SER A 661 24.21 -6.29 11.84
C SER A 661 22.73 -6.56 12.13
N GLY A 662 21.82 -5.67 11.70
CA GLY A 662 20.39 -5.93 11.65
C GLY A 662 19.95 -6.52 10.30
N ALA A 663 18.78 -6.14 9.84
CA ALA A 663 18.14 -6.67 8.64
C ALA A 663 17.80 -5.56 7.62
N ILE A 664 17.06 -5.95 6.58
CA ILE A 664 16.70 -5.09 5.46
C ILE A 664 15.18 -4.95 5.42
N SER A 665 14.69 -3.72 5.43
CA SER A 665 13.32 -3.43 5.02
C SER A 665 13.30 -3.22 3.51
N LYS A 666 12.82 -4.24 2.79
CA LYS A 666 12.65 -4.23 1.34
C LYS A 666 11.42 -5.04 0.98
N THR A 667 10.60 -4.50 0.11
CA THR A 667 9.46 -5.23 -0.46
C THR A 667 9.88 -5.94 -1.74
N VAL A 668 9.57 -7.21 -1.92
CA VAL A 668 9.70 -7.87 -3.23
C VAL A 668 8.43 -7.55 -4.02
N ASN A 669 8.54 -6.60 -4.95
CA ASN A 669 7.42 -6.20 -5.81
C ASN A 669 7.19 -7.27 -6.88
N MET A 670 5.92 -7.59 -7.12
CA MET A 670 5.52 -8.61 -8.08
C MET A 670 4.36 -8.09 -8.94
N PRO A 671 4.30 -8.45 -10.24
CA PRO A 671 3.17 -8.09 -11.09
C PRO A 671 1.89 -8.80 -10.62
N GLU A 672 0.72 -8.26 -10.99
CA GLU A 672 -0.59 -8.85 -10.66
C GLU A 672 -0.70 -10.32 -11.11
N SER A 673 -0.07 -10.66 -12.24
CA SER A 673 -0.03 -11.99 -12.83
C SER A 673 0.84 -13.01 -12.08
N ALA A 674 1.59 -12.58 -11.07
CA ALA A 674 2.50 -13.47 -10.35
C ALA A 674 1.73 -14.59 -9.62
N SER A 675 2.29 -15.80 -9.64
CA SER A 675 1.64 -16.99 -9.06
C SER A 675 2.01 -17.20 -7.58
N VAL A 676 1.29 -18.12 -6.93
CA VAL A 676 1.60 -18.56 -5.55
C VAL A 676 2.94 -19.27 -5.51
N GLU A 677 3.24 -20.08 -6.53
CA GLU A 677 4.48 -20.86 -6.64
C GLU A 677 5.71 -19.94 -6.74
N GLU A 678 5.59 -18.78 -7.40
CA GLU A 678 6.66 -17.78 -7.40
C GLU A 678 6.93 -17.21 -6.00
N ILE A 679 5.89 -17.01 -5.19
CA ILE A 679 6.05 -16.56 -3.79
C ILE A 679 6.66 -17.67 -2.93
N GLU A 680 6.25 -18.92 -3.11
CA GLU A 680 6.89 -20.08 -2.46
C GLU A 680 8.39 -20.12 -2.76
N GLU A 681 8.76 -19.96 -4.04
CA GLU A 681 10.16 -19.94 -4.46
C GLU A 681 10.91 -18.75 -3.84
N ILE A 682 10.31 -17.55 -3.81
CA ILE A 682 10.92 -16.37 -3.16
C ILE A 682 11.18 -16.61 -1.68
N TYR A 683 10.21 -17.16 -0.94
CA TYR A 683 10.37 -17.50 0.47
C TYR A 683 11.40 -18.61 0.69
N PHE A 684 11.48 -19.59 -0.21
CA PHE A 684 12.46 -20.67 -0.09
C PHE A 684 13.88 -20.18 -0.41
N GLN A 685 14.05 -19.39 -1.47
CA GLN A 685 15.32 -18.80 -1.84
C GLN A 685 15.80 -17.78 -0.82
N GLY A 686 14.91 -17.03 -0.18
CA GLY A 686 15.27 -16.14 0.92
C GLY A 686 15.97 -16.88 2.06
N TRP A 687 15.51 -18.07 2.41
CA TRP A 687 16.19 -18.96 3.38
C TRP A 687 17.53 -19.45 2.85
N LYS A 688 17.58 -19.99 1.63
CA LYS A 688 18.81 -20.52 1.02
C LYS A 688 19.91 -19.48 0.86
N LEU A 689 19.53 -18.22 0.61
CA LEU A 689 20.44 -17.10 0.41
C LEU A 689 20.83 -16.39 1.72
N GLY A 690 20.32 -16.85 2.88
CA GLY A 690 20.68 -16.30 4.18
C GLY A 690 20.08 -14.93 4.47
N LEU A 691 18.87 -14.65 3.96
CA LEU A 691 18.12 -13.48 4.37
C LEU A 691 17.64 -13.60 5.81
N LYS A 692 17.45 -12.46 6.48
CA LYS A 692 16.90 -12.42 7.85
C LYS A 692 15.37 -12.31 7.85
N ALA A 693 14.82 -11.51 6.94
CA ALA A 693 13.38 -11.36 6.74
C ALA A 693 13.05 -11.03 5.28
N LEU A 694 11.81 -11.31 4.88
CA LEU A 694 11.30 -10.99 3.55
C LEU A 694 9.81 -10.67 3.62
N ALA A 695 9.39 -9.66 2.85
CA ALA A 695 8.00 -9.36 2.59
C ALA A 695 7.79 -9.19 1.08
N ILE A 696 6.66 -9.66 0.58
CA ILE A 696 6.27 -9.53 -0.84
C ILE A 696 5.13 -8.52 -0.96
N TYR A 697 5.00 -7.92 -2.14
CA TYR A 697 3.82 -7.16 -2.49
C TYR A 697 3.49 -7.42 -3.96
N ARG A 698 2.40 -8.14 -4.19
CA ARG A 698 1.84 -8.36 -5.50
C ARG A 698 0.92 -7.21 -5.87
N ASP A 699 1.08 -6.65 -7.05
CA ASP A 699 0.19 -5.60 -7.53
C ASP A 699 -1.27 -6.08 -7.51
N ASN A 700 -2.18 -5.18 -7.15
CA ASN A 700 -3.62 -5.40 -6.98
C ASN A 700 -4.03 -6.45 -5.92
N CYS A 701 -3.12 -6.85 -5.02
CA CYS A 701 -3.50 -7.77 -3.93
C CYS A 701 -4.35 -7.12 -2.83
N LYS A 702 -4.33 -5.79 -2.67
CA LYS A 702 -5.16 -5.04 -1.70
C LYS A 702 -6.10 -4.07 -2.39
N VAL A 703 -7.30 -3.88 -1.82
CA VAL A 703 -8.31 -2.94 -2.34
C VAL A 703 -7.83 -1.49 -2.31
N GLY A 704 -7.19 -1.06 -1.23
CA GLY A 704 -6.63 0.29 -1.10
C GLY A 704 -5.13 0.31 -1.39
N GLN A 705 -4.70 1.04 -2.42
CA GLN A 705 -3.29 1.17 -2.81
C GLN A 705 -2.79 2.61 -2.73
N PRO A 706 -1.65 2.89 -2.07
CA PRO A 706 -1.16 4.26 -1.93
C PRO A 706 -0.47 4.79 -3.18
N LEU A 707 -0.06 3.92 -4.12
CA LEU A 707 0.70 4.27 -5.32
C LEU A 707 0.16 3.45 -6.50
N SER A 708 -0.02 4.11 -7.66
CA SER A 708 -0.39 3.46 -8.92
C SER A 708 0.52 3.98 -10.04
N THR A 709 0.91 3.11 -10.96
CA THR A 709 1.68 3.45 -12.16
C THR A 709 0.81 4.00 -13.30
N LYS A 710 -0.52 3.91 -13.17
CA LYS A 710 -1.45 4.41 -14.19
C LYS A 710 -1.68 5.91 -14.02
N LYS A 711 -1.70 6.64 -15.15
CA LYS A 711 -2.09 8.05 -15.20
C LYS A 711 -3.50 8.17 -14.62
N TRP A 712 -3.66 9.04 -13.62
CA TRP A 712 -4.98 9.36 -13.12
C TRP A 712 -5.64 10.24 -14.18
N GLU A 713 -6.68 9.76 -14.85
CA GLU A 713 -7.38 10.55 -15.86
C GLU A 713 -8.00 11.80 -15.22
N GLU A 714 -7.38 12.95 -15.44
CA GLU A 714 -8.05 14.24 -15.27
C GLU A 714 -8.99 14.41 -16.46
N LYS A 715 -10.31 14.31 -16.21
CA LYS A 715 -11.33 14.79 -17.15
C LYS A 715 -11.30 16.33 -17.18
N GLY A 716 -10.26 16.89 -17.81
CA GLY A 716 -10.09 18.31 -18.13
C GLY A 716 -10.40 18.59 -19.59
N LYS A 717 -11.15 19.67 -19.82
CA LYS A 717 -11.72 20.13 -21.10
C LYS A 717 -10.65 20.74 -22.03
N ASP A 718 -10.99 20.75 -23.32
CA ASP A 718 -10.44 21.55 -24.42
C ASP A 718 -9.29 20.95 -25.26
N ALA A 719 -9.67 20.26 -26.35
CA ALA A 719 -9.11 20.46 -27.70
C ALA A 719 -10.07 19.86 -28.75
N ALA A 720 -10.36 20.63 -29.80
CA ALA A 720 -11.36 20.36 -30.83
C ALA A 720 -10.84 19.45 -31.98
N GLU A 721 -11.78 18.65 -32.50
CA GLU A 721 -11.91 17.93 -33.77
C GLU A 721 -10.74 17.85 -34.78
N GLU A 722 -10.37 16.61 -35.15
CA GLU A 722 -10.51 16.05 -36.51
C GLU A 722 -10.47 14.50 -36.44
N GLU A 723 -11.49 13.84 -37.03
CA GLU A 723 -11.71 12.37 -37.15
C GLU A 723 -10.96 11.76 -38.38
N PRO A 724 -10.97 10.41 -38.66
CA PRO A 724 -11.49 9.23 -37.92
C PRO A 724 -10.48 8.02 -37.88
N ALA A 725 -10.49 7.10 -36.90
CA ALA A 725 -11.18 5.78 -36.82
C ALA A 725 -10.17 4.82 -36.11
N ALA A 726 -10.46 3.90 -35.18
CA ALA A 726 -11.69 3.30 -34.70
C ALA A 726 -11.50 2.74 -33.26
N ALA A 727 -12.65 2.54 -32.59
CA ALA A 727 -12.95 1.66 -31.44
C ALA A 727 -12.39 2.00 -30.04
N LYS A 728 -13.16 2.78 -29.26
CA LYS A 728 -13.13 2.81 -27.78
C LYS A 728 -14.55 2.81 -27.19
N VAL A 729 -14.74 2.01 -26.14
CA VAL A 729 -15.93 1.94 -25.28
C VAL A 729 -16.03 3.25 -24.49
N VAL A 730 -17.14 3.97 -24.65
CA VAL A 730 -17.40 5.30 -24.07
C VAL A 730 -18.16 5.16 -22.75
N GLU A 731 -17.62 5.73 -21.68
CA GLU A 731 -18.35 6.02 -20.44
C GLU A 731 -19.37 7.14 -20.72
N TYR A 732 -20.66 6.79 -20.84
CA TYR A 732 -21.73 7.73 -21.20
C TYR A 732 -22.22 8.48 -19.96
N ARG A 733 -21.95 9.78 -19.85
CA ARG A 733 -22.68 10.68 -18.93
C ARG A 733 -23.93 11.19 -19.66
N PRO A 734 -25.17 10.92 -19.18
CA PRO A 734 -26.38 11.34 -19.88
C PRO A 734 -26.50 12.88 -19.90
N VAL A 735 -26.63 13.46 -21.08
CA VAL A 735 -26.91 14.89 -21.30
C VAL A 735 -28.41 15.06 -21.51
N ARG A 736 -29.03 16.03 -20.82
CA ARG A 736 -30.47 16.31 -20.94
C ARG A 736 -30.85 16.77 -22.36
N LYS A 737 -31.61 15.96 -23.10
CA LYS A 737 -32.28 16.37 -24.35
C LYS A 737 -33.52 17.19 -23.97
N ARG A 738 -33.56 18.49 -24.28
CA ARG A 738 -34.75 19.33 -24.03
C ARG A 738 -35.72 19.23 -25.21
N LEU A 739 -37.03 19.15 -24.92
CA LEU A 739 -38.05 19.15 -25.97
C LEU A 739 -38.18 20.52 -26.64
N PRO A 740 -38.52 20.57 -27.95
CA PRO A 740 -38.78 21.81 -28.67
C PRO A 740 -40.04 22.53 -28.18
N LYS A 741 -40.14 23.82 -28.53
CA LYS A 741 -41.26 24.70 -28.09
C LYS A 741 -42.64 24.24 -28.62
N GLY A 742 -42.70 23.61 -29.79
CA GLY A 742 -43.90 22.95 -30.32
C GLY A 742 -43.62 21.46 -30.48
N ARG A 743 -44.54 20.60 -30.01
CA ARG A 743 -44.34 19.15 -29.92
C ARG A 743 -45.66 18.37 -30.03
N PRO A 744 -45.63 17.15 -30.58
CA PRO A 744 -46.79 16.26 -30.56
C PRO A 744 -47.07 15.79 -29.12
N GLY A 745 -48.34 15.78 -28.74
CA GLY A 745 -48.79 15.37 -27.41
C GLY A 745 -50.15 14.71 -27.45
N ILE A 746 -50.33 13.66 -26.65
CA ILE A 746 -51.59 12.95 -26.47
C ILE A 746 -52.07 13.21 -25.05
N THR A 747 -53.31 13.68 -24.89
CA THR A 747 -53.96 13.83 -23.59
C THR A 747 -55.04 12.79 -23.43
N THR A 748 -54.88 11.92 -22.44
CA THR A 748 -55.81 10.84 -22.10
C THR A 748 -56.47 11.17 -20.75
N SER A 749 -57.80 11.26 -20.74
CA SER A 749 -58.57 11.30 -19.48
C SER A 749 -58.71 9.89 -18.93
N PHE A 750 -58.62 9.75 -17.61
CA PHE A 750 -58.76 8.45 -16.95
C PHE A 750 -59.46 8.58 -15.60
N THR A 751 -60.09 7.48 -15.19
CA THR A 751 -60.70 7.30 -13.87
C THR A 751 -60.12 6.05 -13.23
N VAL A 752 -59.57 6.13 -12.01
CA VAL A 752 -59.07 4.97 -11.27
C VAL A 752 -59.68 4.97 -9.87
N GLY A 753 -60.48 3.95 -9.54
CA GLY A 753 -61.08 3.82 -8.20
C GLY A 753 -61.95 5.02 -7.80
N GLY A 754 -62.59 5.69 -8.79
CA GLY A 754 -63.41 6.89 -8.58
C GLY A 754 -62.65 8.22 -8.57
N ALA A 755 -61.33 8.22 -8.74
CA ALA A 755 -60.53 9.43 -8.90
C ALA A 755 -60.32 9.76 -10.39
N GLU A 756 -60.74 10.96 -10.82
CA GLU A 756 -60.62 11.44 -12.20
C GLU A 756 -59.34 12.25 -12.42
N GLY A 757 -58.72 12.07 -13.59
CA GLY A 757 -57.46 12.70 -13.96
C GLY A 757 -57.24 12.84 -15.47
N TYR A 758 -56.26 13.66 -15.82
CA TYR A 758 -55.76 13.80 -17.20
C TYR A 758 -54.26 13.54 -17.22
N MET A 759 -53.83 12.66 -18.12
CA MET A 759 -52.42 12.43 -18.43
C MET A 759 -52.12 13.05 -19.80
N THR A 760 -51.10 13.91 -19.88
CA THR A 760 -50.60 14.45 -21.15
C THR A 760 -49.18 13.94 -21.38
N ALA A 761 -48.99 13.13 -22.41
CA ALA A 761 -47.73 12.55 -22.81
C ALA A 761 -47.22 13.27 -24.07
N ASN A 762 -46.09 13.96 -23.98
CA ASN A 762 -45.49 14.67 -25.12
C ASN A 762 -44.23 13.97 -25.60
N SER A 763 -44.14 13.80 -26.92
CA SER A 763 -43.05 13.08 -27.58
C SER A 763 -42.11 14.01 -28.32
N TYR A 764 -40.91 13.51 -28.62
CA TYR A 764 -40.01 14.19 -29.53
C TYR A 764 -40.54 14.09 -30.98
N PRO A 765 -40.21 15.05 -31.88
CA PRO A 765 -40.63 14.99 -33.29
C PRO A 765 -40.04 13.81 -34.07
N ASP A 766 -38.92 13.29 -33.60
CA ASP A 766 -38.10 12.20 -34.18
C ASP A 766 -38.37 10.82 -33.55
N ASP A 767 -39.49 10.68 -32.81
CA ASP A 767 -39.94 9.48 -32.07
C ASP A 767 -39.36 9.35 -30.63
N GLY A 768 -40.18 8.79 -29.73
CA GLY A 768 -39.86 8.60 -28.30
C GLY A 768 -40.53 9.60 -27.33
N LEU A 769 -40.97 9.10 -26.17
CA LEU A 769 -41.64 9.88 -25.12
C LEU A 769 -40.64 10.76 -24.35
N GLY A 770 -40.91 12.06 -24.27
CA GLY A 770 -39.99 13.03 -23.67
C GLY A 770 -40.47 13.65 -22.35
N GLU A 771 -41.78 13.79 -22.14
CA GLU A 771 -42.34 14.28 -20.88
C GLU A 771 -43.77 13.78 -20.67
N VAL A 772 -44.16 13.68 -19.41
CA VAL A 772 -45.51 13.31 -18.99
C VAL A 772 -45.97 14.31 -17.94
N PHE A 773 -47.17 14.84 -18.10
CA PHE A 773 -47.85 15.69 -17.12
C PHE A 773 -49.12 15.01 -16.62
N LEU A 774 -49.33 15.06 -15.31
CA LEU A 774 -50.46 14.43 -14.64
C LEU A 774 -51.25 15.50 -13.90
N LYS A 775 -52.51 15.70 -14.29
CA LYS A 775 -53.39 16.67 -13.64
C LYS A 775 -54.57 15.96 -13.01
N MET A 776 -54.65 15.99 -11.68
CA MET A 776 -55.71 15.33 -10.91
C MET A 776 -56.16 16.18 -9.73
N SER A 777 -57.40 15.96 -9.27
CA SER A 777 -58.01 16.60 -8.09
C SER A 777 -58.18 18.13 -8.17
N LYS A 778 -58.86 18.71 -7.17
CA LYS A 778 -58.95 20.17 -7.04
C LYS A 778 -57.58 20.77 -6.76
N GLN A 779 -57.28 21.89 -7.43
CA GLN A 779 -56.03 22.62 -7.32
C GLN A 779 -55.74 22.96 -5.84
N GLY A 780 -54.53 22.62 -5.36
CA GLY A 780 -54.11 22.83 -3.97
C GLY A 780 -54.23 21.61 -3.04
N SER A 781 -54.69 20.45 -3.52
CA SER A 781 -54.66 19.20 -2.74
C SER A 781 -53.26 18.55 -2.73
N THR A 782 -52.93 17.83 -1.64
CA THR A 782 -51.64 17.14 -1.50
C THR A 782 -51.38 16.15 -2.64
N LEU A 783 -52.42 15.46 -3.11
CA LEU A 783 -52.31 14.52 -4.22
C LEU A 783 -51.98 15.24 -5.54
N ALA A 784 -52.59 16.41 -5.79
CA ALA A 784 -52.26 17.22 -6.97
C ALA A 784 -50.79 17.68 -6.95
N GLY A 785 -50.30 18.21 -5.83
CA GLY A 785 -48.90 18.63 -5.70
C GLY A 785 -47.90 17.48 -5.84
N MET A 786 -48.25 16.29 -5.34
CA MET A 786 -47.39 15.11 -5.45
C MET A 786 -47.36 14.55 -6.88
N MET A 787 -48.50 14.54 -7.58
CA MET A 787 -48.56 14.13 -8.99
C MET A 787 -47.82 15.12 -9.90
N ASP A 788 -47.90 16.42 -9.64
CA ASP A 788 -47.12 17.43 -10.35
C ASP A 788 -45.61 17.19 -10.18
N ALA A 789 -45.14 17.04 -8.93
CA ALA A 789 -43.72 16.78 -8.66
C ALA A 789 -43.24 15.45 -9.26
N PHE A 790 -44.07 14.40 -9.18
CA PHE A 790 -43.77 13.10 -9.76
C PHE A 790 -43.67 13.17 -11.29
N SER A 791 -44.61 13.85 -11.95
CA SER A 791 -44.62 14.02 -13.40
C SER A 791 -43.37 14.79 -13.90
N ILE A 792 -42.90 15.78 -13.13
CA ILE A 792 -41.64 16.50 -13.41
C ILE A 792 -40.44 15.56 -13.27
N ALA A 793 -40.36 14.77 -12.20
CA ALA A 793 -39.24 13.86 -11.96
C ALA A 793 -39.11 12.81 -13.08
N VAL A 794 -40.23 12.19 -13.47
CA VAL A 794 -40.26 11.22 -14.59
C VAL A 794 -39.87 11.90 -15.90
N SER A 795 -40.40 13.09 -16.18
CA SER A 795 -40.06 13.85 -17.40
C SER A 795 -38.58 14.23 -17.46
N VAL A 796 -37.97 14.62 -16.34
CA VAL A 796 -36.54 14.88 -16.27
C VAL A 796 -35.74 13.62 -16.57
N GLY A 797 -36.11 12.48 -15.98
CA GLY A 797 -35.43 11.21 -16.24
C GLY A 797 -35.52 10.76 -17.70
N LEU A 798 -36.70 10.86 -18.32
CA LEU A 798 -36.87 10.59 -19.76
C LEU A 798 -35.98 11.50 -20.61
N GLN A 799 -35.86 12.79 -20.26
CA GLN A 799 -34.98 13.74 -20.95
C GLN A 799 -33.49 13.47 -20.76
N TYR A 800 -33.09 12.79 -19.67
CA TYR A 800 -31.73 12.29 -19.47
C TYR A 800 -31.52 10.88 -20.06
N GLY A 801 -32.48 10.37 -20.85
CA GLY A 801 -32.32 9.13 -21.61
C GLY A 801 -32.63 7.86 -20.82
N VAL A 802 -33.35 7.94 -19.69
CA VAL A 802 -33.89 6.75 -19.03
C VAL A 802 -34.96 6.14 -19.93
N PRO A 803 -34.86 4.86 -20.35
CA PRO A 803 -35.85 4.24 -21.21
C PRO A 803 -37.22 4.13 -20.52
N LEU A 804 -38.31 4.38 -21.26
CA LEU A 804 -39.67 4.25 -20.73
C LEU A 804 -39.93 2.84 -20.16
N GLU A 805 -39.41 1.80 -20.81
CA GLU A 805 -39.49 0.42 -20.34
C GLU A 805 -39.01 0.26 -18.89
N THR A 806 -37.93 0.95 -18.51
CA THR A 806 -37.40 0.91 -17.13
C THR A 806 -38.42 1.45 -16.13
N TYR A 807 -39.11 2.54 -16.47
CA TYR A 807 -40.17 3.07 -15.63
C TYR A 807 -41.39 2.16 -15.57
N VAL A 808 -41.80 1.60 -16.72
CA VAL A 808 -42.92 0.66 -16.79
C VAL A 808 -42.64 -0.56 -15.92
N ALA A 809 -41.46 -1.18 -16.03
CA ALA A 809 -41.09 -2.35 -15.24
C ALA A 809 -41.07 -2.06 -13.72
N LYS A 810 -40.70 -0.84 -13.31
CA LYS A 810 -40.61 -0.46 -11.88
C LYS A 810 -41.94 -0.05 -11.27
N PHE A 811 -42.81 0.59 -12.03
CA PHE A 811 -44.03 1.19 -11.49
C PHE A 811 -45.30 0.37 -11.74
N THR A 812 -45.24 -0.60 -12.66
CA THR A 812 -46.33 -1.57 -12.84
C THR A 812 -46.43 -2.48 -11.60
N ASN A 813 -47.66 -2.79 -11.17
CA ASN A 813 -48.02 -3.54 -9.95
C ASN A 813 -47.76 -2.81 -8.62
N MET A 814 -47.45 -1.51 -8.65
CA MET A 814 -47.32 -0.74 -7.41
C MET A 814 -48.71 -0.51 -6.77
N ARG A 815 -48.85 -0.81 -5.47
CA ARG A 815 -50.14 -0.84 -4.76
C ARG A 815 -50.30 0.31 -3.78
N PHE A 816 -51.27 1.18 -4.02
CA PHE A 816 -51.74 2.22 -3.08
C PHE A 816 -53.02 2.89 -3.61
N GLU A 817 -53.80 3.50 -2.72
CA GLU A 817 -55.05 4.18 -3.10
C GLU A 817 -54.79 5.56 -3.75
N PRO A 818 -55.59 6.00 -4.74
CA PRO A 818 -56.75 5.33 -5.34
C PRO A 818 -56.39 4.13 -6.22
N ALA A 819 -57.09 3.01 -6.00
CA ALA A 819 -56.96 1.77 -6.74
C ALA A 819 -58.36 1.18 -7.01
N GLY A 820 -58.49 0.41 -8.08
CA GLY A 820 -59.76 -0.23 -8.42
C GLY A 820 -60.08 -0.19 -9.91
N MET A 821 -61.36 -0.25 -10.22
CA MET A 821 -61.86 -0.31 -11.59
C MET A 821 -61.59 1.01 -12.33
N THR A 822 -61.25 0.91 -13.61
CA THR A 822 -60.98 2.05 -14.48
C THR A 822 -62.03 2.17 -15.58
N ASP A 823 -62.04 3.30 -16.27
CA ASP A 823 -62.82 3.55 -17.48
C ASP A 823 -62.11 3.12 -18.78
N ASP A 824 -60.90 2.57 -18.68
CA ASP A 824 -60.09 2.12 -19.82
C ASP A 824 -60.35 0.64 -20.13
N PRO A 825 -60.78 0.29 -21.36
CA PRO A 825 -61.05 -1.10 -21.73
C PRO A 825 -59.79 -1.99 -21.69
N ASP A 826 -58.61 -1.42 -21.93
CA ASP A 826 -57.34 -2.16 -21.94
C ASP A 826 -56.82 -2.38 -20.51
N VAL A 827 -57.00 -1.41 -19.62
CA VAL A 827 -56.51 -1.48 -18.22
C VAL A 827 -57.67 -1.44 -17.23
N ARG A 828 -58.62 -2.37 -17.36
CA ARG A 828 -59.88 -2.44 -16.57
C ARG A 828 -59.75 -2.34 -15.05
N MET A 829 -58.64 -2.80 -14.48
CA MET A 829 -58.39 -2.73 -13.04
C MET A 829 -56.93 -2.37 -12.78
N ALA A 830 -56.71 -1.34 -11.98
CA ALA A 830 -55.38 -0.84 -11.63
C ALA A 830 -55.15 -0.92 -10.12
N GLN A 831 -53.93 -1.26 -9.73
CA GLN A 831 -53.54 -1.40 -8.31
C GLN A 831 -53.14 -0.07 -7.67
N SER A 832 -52.97 0.98 -8.49
CA SER A 832 -52.85 2.38 -8.10
C SER A 832 -52.99 3.27 -9.33
N ILE A 833 -53.07 4.59 -9.13
CA ILE A 833 -52.97 5.58 -10.21
C ILE A 833 -51.67 5.44 -11.00
N VAL A 834 -50.54 5.23 -10.30
CA VAL A 834 -49.22 5.12 -10.95
C VAL A 834 -49.11 3.83 -11.77
N ASP A 835 -49.68 2.72 -11.27
CA ASP A 835 -49.78 1.47 -12.02
C ASP A 835 -50.59 1.65 -13.32
N TYR A 836 -51.73 2.35 -13.25
CA TYR A 836 -52.52 2.67 -14.44
C TYR A 836 -51.72 3.49 -15.47
N ILE A 837 -51.08 4.58 -15.02
CA ILE A 837 -50.32 5.50 -15.89
C ILE A 837 -49.26 4.76 -16.69
N PHE A 838 -48.44 3.95 -16.03
CA PHE A 838 -47.34 3.29 -16.73
C PHE A 838 -47.79 2.11 -17.59
N ARG A 839 -48.89 1.42 -17.25
CA ARG A 839 -49.50 0.45 -18.16
C ARG A 839 -50.08 1.10 -19.41
N ARG A 840 -50.72 2.26 -19.26
CA ARG A 840 -51.25 3.03 -20.40
C ARG A 840 -50.13 3.56 -21.28
N LEU A 841 -49.08 4.16 -20.69
CA LEU A 841 -47.90 4.61 -21.44
C LEU A 841 -47.18 3.45 -22.15
N ALA A 842 -47.17 2.25 -21.56
CA ALA A 842 -46.64 1.07 -22.22
C ALA A 842 -47.47 0.67 -23.45
N LEU A 843 -48.80 0.69 -23.35
CA LEU A 843 -49.68 0.40 -24.49
C LEU A 843 -49.54 1.44 -25.61
N ASP A 844 -49.34 2.71 -25.25
CA ASP A 844 -49.29 3.81 -26.21
C ASP A 844 -47.91 3.98 -26.88
N PHE A 845 -46.80 3.66 -26.18
CA PHE A 845 -45.44 4.00 -26.63
C PHE A 845 -44.44 2.84 -26.67
N LEU A 846 -44.74 1.65 -26.14
CA LEU A 846 -43.83 0.50 -26.24
C LEU A 846 -44.26 -0.48 -27.34
N PRO A 847 -43.30 -1.06 -28.09
CA PRO A 847 -43.58 -2.13 -29.04
C PRO A 847 -44.24 -3.33 -28.37
N PHE A 848 -45.07 -4.06 -29.12
CA PHE A 848 -45.80 -5.25 -28.64
C PHE A 848 -44.89 -6.24 -27.91
N GLU A 849 -43.75 -6.61 -28.50
CA GLU A 849 -42.78 -7.53 -27.90
C GLU A 849 -42.31 -7.09 -26.50
N THR A 850 -41.94 -5.80 -26.36
CA THR A 850 -41.43 -5.24 -25.12
C THR A 850 -42.51 -5.20 -24.03
N ARG A 851 -43.74 -4.77 -24.37
CA ARG A 851 -44.83 -4.72 -23.39
C ARG A 851 -45.42 -6.11 -23.08
N SER A 852 -45.39 -7.03 -24.04
CA SER A 852 -45.76 -8.44 -23.89
C SER A 852 -44.85 -9.15 -22.88
N ALA A 853 -43.54 -8.92 -22.95
CA ALA A 853 -42.58 -9.43 -21.95
C ALA A 853 -42.85 -8.90 -20.53
N LEU A 854 -43.43 -7.71 -20.41
CA LEU A 854 -43.86 -7.12 -19.14
C LEU A 854 -45.27 -7.56 -18.71
N GLY A 855 -45.94 -8.41 -19.49
CA GLY A 855 -47.28 -8.91 -19.24
C GLY A 855 -48.39 -7.88 -19.45
N ILE A 856 -48.13 -6.85 -20.27
CA ILE A 856 -49.07 -5.75 -20.56
C ILE A 856 -49.66 -5.96 -21.96
N HIS A 857 -50.92 -6.38 -22.00
CA HIS A 857 -51.64 -6.70 -23.23
C HIS A 857 -52.93 -5.89 -23.35
N SER A 858 -53.30 -5.52 -24.57
CA SER A 858 -54.57 -4.85 -24.85
C SER A 858 -55.76 -5.79 -24.57
N ALA A 859 -56.98 -5.24 -24.58
CA ALA A 859 -58.19 -6.07 -24.47
C ALA A 859 -58.29 -7.08 -25.63
N GLU A 860 -57.96 -6.64 -26.86
CA GLU A 860 -58.02 -7.48 -28.06
C GLU A 860 -56.99 -8.60 -28.03
N GLU A 861 -55.77 -8.35 -27.56
CA GLU A 861 -54.72 -9.37 -27.46
C GLU A 861 -55.03 -10.43 -26.41
N ARG A 862 -55.64 -10.04 -25.28
CA ARG A 862 -56.09 -11.00 -24.28
C ARG A 862 -57.24 -11.84 -24.79
N GLN A 863 -58.16 -11.23 -25.55
CA GLN A 863 -59.23 -11.96 -26.22
C GLN A 863 -58.64 -12.96 -27.23
N ARG A 864 -57.66 -12.54 -28.03
CA ARG A 864 -56.94 -13.39 -28.97
C ARG A 864 -56.28 -14.58 -28.29
N HIS A 865 -55.58 -14.37 -27.17
CA HIS A 865 -54.96 -15.46 -26.43
C HIS A 865 -55.97 -16.45 -25.85
N LEU A 866 -57.17 -16.00 -25.44
CA LEU A 866 -58.25 -16.90 -25.02
C LEU A 866 -58.77 -17.76 -26.19
N GLU A 867 -58.75 -17.23 -27.41
CA GLU A 867 -59.27 -17.89 -28.61
C GLU A 867 -58.23 -18.79 -29.31
N THR A 868 -56.97 -18.37 -29.37
CA THR A 868 -55.91 -19.03 -30.15
C THR A 868 -54.78 -19.61 -29.29
N GLY A 869 -54.74 -19.29 -28.00
CA GLY A 869 -53.61 -19.64 -27.12
C GLY A 869 -52.36 -18.80 -27.34
N SER A 870 -52.39 -17.78 -28.22
CA SER A 870 -51.29 -16.86 -28.47
C SER A 870 -51.74 -15.40 -28.42
N TYR A 871 -50.90 -14.53 -27.87
CA TYR A 871 -51.11 -13.08 -27.90
C TYR A 871 -50.69 -12.45 -29.24
N GLU A 872 -49.87 -13.15 -30.04
CA GLU A 872 -49.37 -12.68 -31.33
C GLU A 872 -50.45 -12.78 -32.44
N PRO A 873 -50.49 -11.83 -33.38
CA PRO A 873 -51.28 -11.98 -34.60
C PRO A 873 -50.70 -13.09 -35.49
N SER A 874 -51.54 -13.97 -36.03
CA SER A 874 -51.11 -15.04 -36.93
C SER A 874 -50.68 -14.50 -38.30
N ASP A 875 -49.59 -15.04 -38.87
CA ASP A 875 -48.98 -14.66 -40.16
C ASP A 875 -49.91 -14.66 -41.40
N GLU A 876 -51.17 -15.07 -41.29
CA GLU A 876 -52.15 -15.03 -42.39
C GLU A 876 -52.78 -13.65 -42.65
N GLU A 877 -52.48 -12.62 -41.85
CA GLU A 877 -52.98 -11.23 -42.04
C GLU A 877 -51.91 -10.20 -42.44
N MET A 878 -50.72 -10.62 -42.88
CA MET A 878 -49.75 -9.70 -43.49
C MET A 878 -49.95 -9.59 -45.01
N ASP A 879 -50.44 -8.42 -45.41
CA ASP A 879 -50.79 -8.00 -46.77
C ASP A 879 -49.70 -8.30 -47.83
N ILE A 880 -50.03 -9.25 -48.70
CA ILE A 880 -49.22 -9.82 -49.79
C ILE A 880 -48.98 -8.79 -50.92
N GLU A 881 -49.57 -7.60 -50.86
CA GLU A 881 -49.52 -6.61 -51.95
C GLU A 881 -48.28 -5.69 -51.91
N SER A 882 -47.51 -5.65 -50.81
CA SER A 882 -46.36 -4.73 -50.65
C SER A 882 -44.98 -5.30 -51.06
N LEU A 883 -44.83 -6.63 -51.19
CA LEU A 883 -43.54 -7.29 -51.45
C LEU A 883 -43.28 -7.62 -52.94
N ALA A 884 -44.18 -7.21 -53.83
CA ALA A 884 -44.05 -7.44 -55.26
C ALA A 884 -43.42 -6.25 -56.01
N GLN A 885 -42.14 -5.92 -55.71
CA GLN A 885 -41.26 -5.28 -56.70
C GLN A 885 -39.79 -5.29 -56.25
N SER A 886 -38.92 -5.72 -57.17
CA SER A 886 -37.45 -5.64 -57.18
C SER A 886 -36.62 -6.71 -56.44
N ALA A 887 -36.38 -7.86 -57.10
CA ALA A 887 -35.02 -8.36 -57.42
C ALA A 887 -35.09 -9.66 -58.27
N PRO A 888 -34.06 -9.94 -59.11
CA PRO A 888 -34.21 -10.78 -60.31
C PRO A 888 -33.92 -12.28 -60.11
N ARG A 889 -34.33 -13.03 -61.15
CA ARG A 889 -34.47 -14.48 -61.31
C ARG A 889 -33.18 -15.32 -61.20
N ARG A 890 -33.32 -16.41 -60.42
CA ARG A 890 -32.96 -17.84 -60.64
C ARG A 890 -31.67 -18.26 -61.37
N THR A 891 -31.03 -19.26 -60.77
CA THR A 891 -30.68 -20.60 -61.35
C THR A 891 -30.53 -21.58 -60.17
N GLU A 892 -31.45 -22.55 -59.97
CA GLU A 892 -31.38 -23.98 -60.42
C GLU A 892 -30.12 -24.71 -59.91
N GLY A 893 -30.13 -25.89 -59.29
CA GLY A 893 -31.11 -26.96 -58.98
C GLY A 893 -30.54 -27.77 -57.77
N SER A 894 -31.04 -28.90 -57.29
CA SER A 894 -31.95 -29.92 -57.82
C SER A 894 -32.35 -30.88 -56.68
N ARG A 895 -33.60 -31.37 -56.74
CA ARG A 895 -34.10 -32.71 -56.34
C ARG A 895 -34.09 -33.20 -54.87
N ALA A 896 -35.33 -33.35 -54.38
CA ALA A 896 -35.85 -34.24 -53.32
C ALA A 896 -35.73 -35.76 -53.68
N PRO A 897 -36.33 -36.78 -52.99
CA PRO A 897 -37.23 -36.80 -51.81
C PRO A 897 -37.13 -38.03 -50.82
N ALA A 898 -37.97 -38.02 -49.75
CA ALA A 898 -38.65 -39.15 -49.05
C ALA A 898 -37.83 -40.26 -48.31
N ALA A 899 -38.23 -40.90 -47.19
CA ALA A 899 -39.31 -40.79 -46.18
C ALA A 899 -39.00 -41.75 -44.98
N GLN A 900 -39.31 -41.32 -43.72
CA GLN A 900 -39.74 -42.03 -42.45
C GLN A 900 -39.12 -43.40 -41.99
N PRO A 901 -39.17 -43.87 -40.71
CA PRO A 901 -39.99 -43.46 -39.54
C PRO A 901 -39.26 -43.39 -38.16
N SER A 902 -40.05 -43.14 -37.12
CA SER A 902 -39.81 -42.84 -35.68
C SER A 902 -38.87 -43.73 -34.83
N GLN A 903 -38.22 -43.12 -33.83
CA GLN A 903 -38.17 -43.62 -32.43
C GLN A 903 -37.76 -42.51 -31.44
N ALA A 904 -38.29 -42.59 -30.22
CA ALA A 904 -38.17 -41.60 -29.15
C ALA A 904 -36.87 -41.71 -28.33
N ALA A 905 -36.37 -40.57 -27.83
CA ALA A 905 -35.43 -40.39 -26.73
C ALA A 905 -35.54 -38.91 -26.27
N GLU A 906 -35.38 -38.47 -25.03
CA GLU A 906 -35.18 -39.06 -23.71
C GLU A 906 -35.50 -37.93 -22.70
N ALA A 907 -36.03 -38.27 -21.53
CA ALA A 907 -36.34 -37.29 -20.48
C ALA A 907 -35.06 -36.85 -19.73
N PRO A 908 -34.92 -35.56 -19.32
CA PRO A 908 -33.77 -35.12 -18.54
C PRO A 908 -33.80 -35.69 -17.11
N ALA A 909 -32.62 -36.01 -16.58
CA ALA A 909 -32.40 -36.56 -15.23
C ALA A 909 -32.87 -35.63 -14.09
N PRO A 910 -33.27 -36.17 -12.93
CA PRO A 910 -33.74 -35.38 -11.78
C PRO A 910 -32.57 -34.68 -11.07
N LYS A 911 -32.76 -33.41 -10.68
CA LYS A 911 -31.84 -32.67 -9.80
C LYS A 911 -32.08 -33.08 -8.34
N GLU A 912 -31.03 -33.49 -7.62
CA GLU A 912 -31.09 -33.73 -6.18
C GLU A 912 -31.01 -32.40 -5.41
N ALA A 913 -31.83 -32.27 -4.37
CA ALA A 913 -31.84 -31.11 -3.48
C ALA A 913 -30.87 -31.32 -2.31
N HIS A 914 -30.01 -30.34 -2.03
CA HIS A 914 -28.98 -30.46 -0.98
C HIS A 914 -29.38 -29.76 0.33
N SER A 915 -30.58 -29.18 0.39
CA SER A 915 -31.20 -28.69 1.63
C SER A 915 -32.70 -28.96 1.67
N SER A 916 -33.26 -29.00 2.89
CA SER A 916 -34.71 -29.15 3.10
C SER A 916 -35.51 -27.98 2.50
N THR A 917 -34.92 -26.80 2.37
CA THR A 917 -35.53 -25.63 1.75
C THR A 917 -35.64 -25.78 0.23
N GLU A 918 -34.56 -26.27 -0.42
CA GLU A 918 -34.51 -26.52 -1.87
C GLU A 918 -35.52 -27.60 -2.29
N LEU A 919 -35.71 -28.61 -1.44
CA LEU A 919 -36.65 -29.71 -1.66
C LEU A 919 -38.12 -29.23 -1.61
N VAL A 920 -38.42 -28.25 -0.75
CA VAL A 920 -39.75 -27.63 -0.62
C VAL A 920 -40.06 -26.71 -1.80
N GLU A 921 -39.07 -25.95 -2.29
CA GLU A 921 -39.22 -25.12 -3.49
C GLU A 921 -39.41 -25.95 -4.76
N MET A 922 -38.67 -27.06 -4.89
CA MET A 922 -38.83 -27.99 -6.02
C MET A 922 -40.20 -28.69 -6.02
N GLN A 923 -40.79 -28.97 -4.86
CA GLN A 923 -42.12 -29.60 -4.76
C GLN A 923 -43.29 -28.63 -4.92
N LEU A 924 -43.14 -27.35 -4.55
CA LEU A 924 -44.22 -26.36 -4.59
C LEU A 924 -44.27 -25.52 -5.88
N GLY A 925 -43.20 -25.53 -6.68
CA GLY A 925 -43.12 -24.81 -7.95
C GLY A 925 -43.46 -23.31 -7.83
N LEU A 926 -43.98 -22.71 -8.91
CA LEU A 926 -44.42 -21.30 -9.02
C LEU A 926 -45.52 -20.84 -8.02
N ASN A 927 -45.88 -21.67 -7.03
CA ASN A 927 -46.88 -21.38 -5.99
C ASN A 927 -46.27 -21.20 -4.58
N ALA A 928 -44.94 -21.10 -4.45
CA ALA A 928 -44.28 -20.84 -3.17
C ALA A 928 -44.79 -19.56 -2.48
N ASP A 929 -45.18 -18.52 -3.25
CA ASP A 929 -45.58 -17.21 -2.74
C ASP A 929 -47.10 -16.94 -2.73
N ALA A 930 -47.93 -17.98 -2.85
CA ALA A 930 -49.39 -17.80 -2.82
C ALA A 930 -49.92 -17.50 -1.40
N PRO A 931 -50.82 -16.50 -1.24
CA PRO A 931 -51.34 -16.10 0.08
C PRO A 931 -52.24 -17.17 0.71
N LEU A 932 -52.40 -17.12 2.03
CA LEU A 932 -53.36 -17.95 2.76
C LEU A 932 -54.78 -17.39 2.60
N CYS A 933 -55.76 -18.27 2.45
CA CYS A 933 -57.16 -17.89 2.33
C CYS A 933 -57.64 -17.20 3.61
N PHE A 934 -58.16 -15.98 3.50
CA PHE A 934 -58.68 -15.23 4.65
C PHE A 934 -59.87 -15.91 5.35
N SER A 935 -60.57 -16.83 4.67
CA SER A 935 -61.74 -17.51 5.23
C SER A 935 -61.41 -18.79 6.01
N CYS A 936 -60.36 -19.52 5.65
CA CYS A 936 -60.04 -20.81 6.28
C CYS A 936 -58.55 -21.07 6.55
N GLY A 937 -57.66 -20.14 6.19
CA GLY A 937 -56.22 -20.23 6.45
C GLY A 937 -55.44 -21.20 5.56
N THR A 938 -56.10 -21.89 4.61
CA THR A 938 -55.42 -22.79 3.67
C THR A 938 -54.71 -22.01 2.56
N LYS A 939 -53.52 -22.45 2.15
CA LYS A 939 -52.74 -21.80 1.10
C LYS A 939 -53.48 -21.84 -0.23
N MET A 940 -53.70 -20.67 -0.83
CA MET A 940 -54.48 -20.56 -2.05
C MET A 940 -53.64 -20.94 -3.27
N ARG A 941 -54.29 -21.36 -4.35
CA ARG A 941 -53.64 -21.70 -5.62
C ARG A 941 -53.98 -20.66 -6.67
N ARG A 942 -53.01 -20.32 -7.50
CA ARG A 942 -53.21 -19.34 -8.58
C ARG A 942 -54.13 -19.93 -9.66
N ALA A 943 -55.21 -19.22 -9.97
CA ALA A 943 -56.18 -19.53 -11.01
C ALA A 943 -56.32 -18.29 -11.91
N GLY A 944 -55.46 -18.20 -12.93
CA GLY A 944 -55.34 -17.00 -13.76
C GLY A 944 -54.79 -15.80 -12.98
N SER A 945 -55.51 -14.67 -13.01
CA SER A 945 -55.17 -13.44 -12.28
C SER A 945 -55.64 -13.42 -10.82
N CYS A 946 -56.40 -14.43 -10.38
CA CYS A 946 -56.93 -14.56 -9.03
C CYS A 946 -56.35 -15.80 -8.31
N TYR A 947 -56.61 -15.88 -7.01
CA TYR A 947 -56.32 -17.06 -6.21
C TYR A 947 -57.61 -17.77 -5.83
N LEU A 948 -57.63 -19.10 -5.93
CA LEU A 948 -58.72 -19.96 -5.49
C LEU A 948 -58.25 -20.76 -4.27
N CYS A 949 -59.07 -20.81 -3.23
CA CYS A 949 -58.85 -21.70 -2.10
C CYS A 949 -59.45 -23.07 -2.39
N GLU A 950 -58.60 -24.09 -2.56
CA GLU A 950 -59.07 -25.47 -2.79
C GLU A 950 -59.80 -26.06 -1.56
N GLY A 951 -59.59 -25.49 -0.36
CA GLY A 951 -60.20 -25.99 0.89
C GLY A 951 -61.64 -25.54 1.12
N CYS A 952 -62.01 -24.30 0.74
CA CYS A 952 -63.36 -23.78 0.96
C CYS A 952 -64.02 -23.14 -0.28
N GLY A 953 -63.34 -23.17 -1.44
CA GLY A 953 -63.85 -22.63 -2.70
C GLY A 953 -63.84 -21.10 -2.80
N SER A 954 -63.40 -20.39 -1.76
CA SER A 954 -63.27 -18.94 -1.74
C SER A 954 -62.25 -18.44 -2.76
N THR A 955 -62.63 -17.46 -3.59
CA THR A 955 -61.76 -16.80 -4.55
C THR A 955 -61.31 -15.44 -4.00
N SER A 956 -60.10 -15.00 -4.36
CA SER A 956 -59.57 -13.69 -3.96
C SER A 956 -60.14 -12.53 -4.79
N GLY A 957 -61.36 -12.66 -5.35
CA GLY A 957 -62.05 -11.59 -6.07
C GLY A 957 -62.40 -11.84 -7.55
N CYS A 958 -62.41 -13.08 -8.03
CA CYS A 958 -62.99 -13.43 -9.34
C CYS A 958 -64.34 -14.14 -9.13
N SER A 959 -65.38 -13.74 -9.85
CA SER A 959 -66.69 -14.44 -9.88
C SER A 959 -66.58 -15.76 -10.62
#